data_AF-A0A855N409-F1
#
_entry.id   AF-A0A855N409-F1
#
_cell.length_a   1.000
_cell.length_b   1.000
_cell.length_c   1.000
_cell.angle_alpha   90.00
_cell.angle_beta   90.00
_cell.angle_gamma   90.00
#
_symmetry.space_group_name_H-M   'P 1'
#
loop_
_entity.id
_entity.type
_entity.pdbx_description
1 polymer ?
#
loop_
_entity_poly.entity_id
_entity_poly.type
_entity_poly.pdbx_seq_one_letter_code
_entity_poly.pdbx_strand_id
1 'polypeptide(L)'
;MKTLVFTIFTLLFVGCANKAPTILNLEYEQNASVLSEFKPNLDIGHKEFLDKLFSVWQMKSIKEKKSDLMWAFNTYNGKKQYFGESKLPRNLEWFLDQKQNANFDELGTVFKPAITLSNTLIRNFPTNDKLFLDPKKAGEGYPFDYLQDSVIGAFHPVMISHFSKDKAFAFVKSDALWGFVPSKNLKILSKKEVDEFKKYNFGVFVKDNASILDDNGKFMFYSRLGGVFPYTDENITHFKFNNKFVVDKKYAKKFQSINNANLKNTLNELLGQNYGWGGENYLRDCSLFIKDFFGSFGIWLPRNSKEQGKIGQMIDLKNLSNKEKKEIIAKVGIPFLSLLYMPGHIMIYGGEVDGKLVSVHDAWGIRTKDGGRAMIGKVAITDLEIGKGYDDIDEKSLLLSKITSLNTIIDKNILSLQKAYAIKVIDNAAIFEDGSSMIYDDGVKKDFKELLKNPSIKDMFSLDYNALKPLDEELIDAGRIRNSEFFSKLYGKNKEEVISNLVDVVWLKDSVNKKIKFNAKFGAASSLQKVSDELNELIKKDPNLLKYIDNIAGTFNYRNIAKTDQLSAHSWGIAIDINVANSHYWQWHKEYKNLIPKEIVYVFEKNGFIWGGRWEHFDTMHFEYRPELTGDNDY
;
A
#
# COMPACT_ATOMS: atom_id res chain seq x y z
N MET A 1 48.62 -6.11 77.34
CA MET A 1 48.39 -4.72 76.89
C MET A 1 48.59 -4.71 75.37
N LYS A 2 47.73 -4.00 74.62
CA LYS A 2 47.55 -3.97 73.14
C LYS A 2 46.56 -4.98 72.54
N THR A 3 45.29 -4.62 72.70
CA THR A 3 44.15 -4.98 71.86
C THR A 3 44.38 -4.41 70.44
N LEU A 4 44.47 -5.26 69.42
CA LEU A 4 44.48 -4.84 68.02
C LEU A 4 43.07 -5.03 67.47
N VAL A 5 42.34 -3.93 67.30
CA VAL A 5 41.02 -3.90 66.64
C VAL A 5 41.26 -3.99 65.14
N PHE A 6 40.85 -5.11 64.52
CA PHE A 6 40.80 -5.25 63.06
C PHE A 6 39.44 -4.73 62.58
N THR A 7 39.43 -3.52 62.03
CA THR A 7 38.27 -2.95 61.34
C THR A 7 38.16 -3.62 59.96
N ILE A 8 37.14 -4.46 59.77
CA ILE A 8 36.79 -5.01 58.45
C ILE A 8 36.13 -3.89 57.64
N PHE A 9 36.86 -3.35 56.66
CA PHE A 9 36.31 -2.49 55.62
C PHE A 9 35.57 -3.39 54.61
N THR A 10 34.25 -3.48 54.73
CA THR A 10 33.40 -4.09 53.70
C THR A 10 33.25 -3.07 52.56
N LEU A 11 34.11 -3.17 51.55
CA LEU A 11 33.95 -2.47 50.28
C LEU A 11 32.72 -3.04 49.57
N LEU A 12 31.56 -2.40 49.77
CA LEU A 12 30.38 -2.58 48.92
C LEU A 12 30.71 -2.02 47.54
N PHE A 13 31.21 -2.88 46.65
CA PHE A 13 31.16 -2.64 45.21
C PHE A 13 29.69 -2.68 44.79
N VAL A 14 29.00 -1.54 44.92
CA VAL A 14 27.77 -1.27 44.16
C VAL A 14 28.21 -1.08 42.72
N GLY A 15 28.43 -2.19 42.01
CA GLY A 15 28.53 -2.15 40.57
C GLY A 15 27.24 -1.53 40.05
N CYS A 16 27.34 -0.44 39.27
CA CYS A 16 26.24 0.07 38.48
C CYS A 16 25.78 -1.04 37.53
N ALA A 17 24.85 -1.89 37.99
CA ALA A 17 24.16 -2.84 37.14
C ALA A 17 23.36 -2.01 36.14
N ASN A 18 23.73 -2.08 34.86
CA ASN A 18 22.92 -1.52 33.79
C ASN A 18 21.53 -2.13 33.92
N LYS A 19 20.51 -1.28 34.17
CA LYS A 19 19.12 -1.71 34.27
C LYS A 19 18.78 -2.50 33.00
N ALA A 20 18.32 -3.73 33.16
CA ALA A 20 17.89 -4.55 32.03
C ALA A 20 16.79 -3.80 31.27
N PRO A 21 16.76 -3.86 29.92
CA PRO A 21 15.76 -3.14 29.17
C PRO A 21 14.38 -3.70 29.48
N THR A 22 13.39 -2.81 29.64
CA THR A 22 11.98 -3.18 29.78
C THR A 22 11.56 -3.98 28.55
N ILE A 23 10.97 -5.16 28.72
CA ILE A 23 10.42 -5.97 27.62
C ILE A 23 8.92 -5.71 27.58
N LEU A 24 8.42 -5.25 26.43
CA LEU A 24 6.99 -4.96 26.28
C LEU A 24 6.20 -6.25 26.16
N ASN A 25 5.11 -6.35 26.92
CA ASN A 25 4.15 -7.42 26.75
C ASN A 25 3.40 -7.26 25.42
N LEU A 26 3.33 -8.33 24.63
CA LEU A 26 2.55 -8.35 23.39
C LEU A 26 1.17 -8.90 23.72
N GLU A 27 0.17 -8.02 23.76
CA GLU A 27 -1.18 -8.35 24.26
C GLU A 27 -1.95 -9.33 23.37
N TYR A 28 -1.57 -9.45 22.10
CA TYR A 28 -2.23 -10.30 21.11
C TYR A 28 -1.48 -11.61 20.91
N GLU A 29 -2.21 -12.68 20.57
CA GLU A 29 -1.59 -13.86 19.95
C GLU A 29 -0.82 -13.40 18.71
N GLN A 30 0.42 -13.84 18.57
CA GLN A 30 1.28 -13.45 17.45
C GLN A 30 0.97 -14.33 16.23
N ASN A 31 -0.28 -14.25 15.79
CA ASN A 31 -0.87 -14.99 14.69
C ASN A 31 -1.83 -14.06 13.94
N ALA A 32 -1.66 -13.91 12.64
CA ALA A 32 -2.43 -13.01 11.79
C ALA A 32 -3.94 -13.31 11.76
N SER A 33 -4.38 -14.48 12.27
CA SER A 33 -5.80 -14.79 12.44
C SER A 33 -6.53 -13.79 13.34
N VAL A 34 -5.86 -13.20 14.33
CA VAL A 34 -6.43 -12.19 15.25
C VAL A 34 -6.73 -10.84 14.59
N LEU A 35 -6.15 -10.56 13.42
CA LEU A 35 -6.36 -9.31 12.68
C LEU A 35 -7.75 -9.30 12.03
N SER A 36 -8.25 -8.10 11.71
CA SER A 36 -9.55 -7.96 11.03
C SER A 36 -9.61 -8.78 9.74
N GLU A 37 -10.83 -9.18 9.36
CA GLU A 37 -11.06 -9.86 8.10
C GLU A 37 -10.88 -8.89 6.93
N PHE A 38 -10.16 -9.32 5.89
CA PHE A 38 -10.08 -8.60 4.63
C PHE A 38 -11.00 -9.25 3.61
N LYS A 39 -12.14 -8.63 3.32
CA LYS A 39 -13.18 -9.23 2.47
C LYS A 39 -12.82 -9.27 0.98
N PRO A 40 -12.10 -8.29 0.39
CA PRO A 40 -11.78 -8.30 -1.03
C PRO A 40 -10.88 -9.47 -1.45
N ASN A 41 -10.96 -9.78 -2.74
CA ASN A 41 -10.04 -10.68 -3.43
C ASN A 41 -9.56 -10.00 -4.71
N LEU A 42 -8.36 -9.43 -4.67
CA LEU A 42 -7.81 -8.61 -5.74
C LEU A 42 -6.68 -9.35 -6.43
N ASP A 43 -6.67 -9.26 -7.76
CA ASP A 43 -5.47 -9.44 -8.55
C ASP A 43 -5.20 -8.08 -9.19
N ILE A 44 -4.02 -7.52 -8.97
CA ILE A 44 -3.61 -6.23 -9.54
C ILE A 44 -2.60 -6.41 -10.68
N GLY A 45 -2.20 -7.65 -10.97
CA GLY A 45 -1.09 -7.94 -11.85
C GLY A 45 0.27 -7.72 -11.18
N HIS A 46 1.33 -7.85 -11.95
CA HIS A 46 2.71 -7.75 -11.46
C HIS A 46 3.66 -7.14 -12.49
N LYS A 47 3.13 -6.62 -13.60
CA LYS A 47 3.93 -6.00 -14.65
C LYS A 47 4.64 -4.76 -14.13
N GLU A 48 3.94 -3.88 -13.40
CA GLU A 48 4.56 -2.69 -12.83
C GLU A 48 5.71 -3.08 -11.87
N PHE A 49 5.50 -4.10 -11.04
CA PHE A 49 6.54 -4.60 -10.15
C PHE A 49 7.77 -5.09 -10.90
N LEU A 50 7.58 -5.91 -11.94
CA LEU A 50 8.69 -6.42 -12.77
C LEU A 50 9.37 -5.29 -13.55
N ASP A 51 8.61 -4.32 -14.09
CA ASP A 51 9.13 -3.16 -14.79
C ASP A 51 10.03 -2.32 -13.87
N LYS A 52 9.60 -2.09 -12.62
CA LYS A 52 10.42 -1.42 -11.60
C LYS A 52 11.67 -2.24 -11.26
N LEU A 53 11.52 -3.55 -11.07
CA LEU A 53 12.62 -4.46 -10.74
C LEU A 53 13.70 -4.49 -11.84
N PHE A 54 13.29 -4.55 -13.12
CA PHE A 54 14.20 -4.58 -14.27
C PHE A 54 14.64 -3.20 -14.78
N SER A 55 14.11 -2.12 -14.22
CA SER A 55 14.38 -0.75 -14.65
C SER A 55 15.88 -0.40 -14.65
N VAL A 56 16.65 -0.99 -13.74
CA VAL A 56 18.10 -0.77 -13.63
C VAL A 56 18.87 -1.12 -14.90
N TRP A 57 18.40 -2.11 -15.67
CA TRP A 57 19.03 -2.49 -16.92
C TRP A 57 18.72 -1.55 -18.08
N GLN A 58 17.83 -0.58 -17.89
CA GLN A 58 17.53 0.47 -18.86
C GLN A 58 18.40 1.73 -18.65
N MET A 59 19.17 1.77 -17.56
CA MET A 59 20.09 2.88 -17.29
C MET A 59 21.15 2.98 -18.40
N LYS A 60 21.33 4.18 -18.94
CA LYS A 60 22.37 4.49 -19.95
C LYS A 60 23.59 5.17 -19.34
N SER A 61 23.41 5.82 -18.20
CA SER A 61 24.45 6.51 -17.44
C SER A 61 24.01 6.66 -15.98
N ILE A 62 24.94 7.02 -15.12
CA ILE A 62 24.69 7.42 -13.73
C ILE A 62 24.25 8.89 -13.74
N LYS A 63 23.10 9.20 -13.14
CA LYS A 63 22.54 10.57 -13.12
C LYS A 63 22.88 11.33 -11.85
N GLU A 64 23.12 10.60 -10.77
CA GLU A 64 23.44 11.10 -9.45
C GLU A 64 24.87 11.64 -9.41
N LYS A 65 25.11 12.66 -8.58
CA LYS A 65 26.47 13.20 -8.41
C LYS A 65 27.32 12.19 -7.63
N LYS A 66 28.60 12.09 -8.01
CA LYS A 66 29.59 11.26 -7.29
C LYS A 66 29.60 11.56 -5.78
N SER A 67 29.49 12.82 -5.37
CA SER A 67 29.42 13.23 -3.96
C SER A 67 28.24 12.62 -3.21
N ASP A 68 27.09 12.49 -3.87
CA ASP A 68 25.85 12.00 -3.29
C ASP A 68 25.92 10.48 -3.13
N LEU A 69 26.55 9.79 -4.08
CA LEU A 69 26.84 8.35 -3.99
C LEU A 69 27.90 8.03 -2.92
N MET A 70 28.77 8.98 -2.60
CA MET A 70 29.78 8.89 -1.55
C MET A 70 29.29 9.39 -0.17
N TRP A 71 27.98 9.60 0.02
CA TRP A 71 27.41 10.18 1.25
C TRP A 71 27.90 9.48 2.54
N ALA A 72 28.01 8.14 2.51
CA ALA A 72 28.42 7.37 3.67
C ALA A 72 29.87 7.68 4.07
N PHE A 73 30.78 7.83 3.11
CA PHE A 73 32.17 8.22 3.38
C PHE A 73 32.30 9.66 3.88
N ASN A 74 31.34 10.53 3.55
CA ASN A 74 31.29 11.89 4.07
C ASN A 74 30.74 11.94 5.51
N THR A 75 29.86 11.01 5.86
CA THR A 75 29.21 10.91 7.17
C THR A 75 30.07 10.15 8.18
N TYR A 76 30.61 9.01 7.77
CA TYR A 76 31.39 8.08 8.57
C TYR A 76 32.89 8.24 8.23
N ASN A 77 33.46 9.40 8.57
CA ASN A 77 34.82 9.81 8.17
C ASN A 77 35.83 9.87 9.33
N GLY A 78 35.58 9.16 10.43
CA GLY A 78 36.44 9.17 11.62
C GLY A 78 36.43 10.45 12.46
N LYS A 79 35.69 11.50 12.07
CA LYS A 79 35.54 12.73 12.89
C LYS A 79 34.78 12.51 14.20
N LYS A 80 33.93 11.48 14.24
CA LYS A 80 33.29 10.95 15.45
C LYS A 80 33.95 9.63 15.81
N GLN A 81 33.87 9.27 17.08
CA GLN A 81 34.29 7.94 17.51
C GLN A 81 33.24 6.89 17.08
N TYR A 82 33.69 5.89 16.35
CA TYR A 82 32.90 4.73 15.94
C TYR A 82 33.59 3.46 16.44
N PHE A 83 32.84 2.37 16.53
CA PHE A 83 33.29 1.10 17.11
C PHE A 83 33.09 -0.05 16.13
N GLY A 84 34.02 -1.01 16.14
CA GLY A 84 33.86 -2.27 15.40
C GLY A 84 33.10 -3.33 16.20
N GLU A 85 32.96 -4.52 15.63
CA GLU A 85 32.34 -5.71 16.23
C GLU A 85 32.90 -6.11 17.61
N SER A 86 34.20 -5.93 17.84
CA SER A 86 34.82 -6.16 19.15
C SER A 86 34.55 -5.04 20.18
N LYS A 87 33.69 -4.07 19.83
CA LYS A 87 33.42 -2.84 20.61
C LYS A 87 34.66 -1.97 20.86
N LEU A 88 35.70 -2.16 20.06
CA LEU A 88 36.90 -1.34 20.06
C LEU A 88 36.75 -0.17 19.08
N PRO A 89 37.31 1.02 19.37
CA PRO A 89 37.25 2.15 18.46
C PRO A 89 37.92 1.85 17.11
N ARG A 90 37.30 2.30 16.01
CA ARG A 90 37.96 2.31 14.69
C ARG A 90 38.83 3.56 14.57
N ASN A 91 40.08 3.37 14.14
CA ASN A 91 41.03 4.46 13.92
C ASN A 91 40.78 5.15 12.57
N LEU A 92 41.39 6.33 12.37
CA LEU A 92 41.24 7.10 11.13
C LEU A 92 41.74 6.34 9.90
N GLU A 93 42.83 5.58 10.03
CA GLU A 93 43.45 4.83 8.94
C GLU A 93 42.47 3.84 8.31
N TRP A 94 41.71 3.11 9.14
CA TRP A 94 40.69 2.20 8.65
C TRP A 94 39.67 2.90 7.74
N PHE A 95 39.23 4.12 8.08
CA PHE A 95 38.30 4.87 7.22
C PHE A 95 38.94 5.30 5.90
N LEU A 96 40.22 5.71 5.94
CA LEU A 96 40.98 6.09 4.74
C LEU A 96 41.16 4.88 3.81
N ASP A 97 41.49 3.72 4.37
CA ASP A 97 41.61 2.45 3.64
C ASP A 97 40.29 2.06 2.97
N GLN A 98 39.16 2.11 3.70
CA GLN A 98 37.85 1.79 3.11
C GLN A 98 37.49 2.76 1.98
N LYS A 99 37.76 4.06 2.15
CA LYS A 99 37.50 5.07 1.12
C LYS A 99 38.39 4.88 -0.10
N GLN A 100 39.65 4.52 0.10
CA GLN A 100 40.58 4.25 -0.98
C GLN A 100 40.18 2.97 -1.74
N ASN A 101 39.83 1.89 -1.04
CA ASN A 101 39.41 0.63 -1.64
C ASN A 101 38.07 0.76 -2.40
N ALA A 102 37.18 1.67 -1.96
CA ALA A 102 35.91 1.93 -2.63
C ALA A 102 36.02 2.40 -4.08
N ASN A 103 37.19 2.92 -4.50
CA ASN A 103 37.56 3.13 -5.90
C ASN A 103 36.58 3.99 -6.73
N PHE A 104 36.00 5.02 -6.12
CA PHE A 104 35.03 5.90 -6.78
C PHE A 104 35.58 6.73 -7.95
N ASP A 105 36.88 6.68 -8.23
CA ASP A 105 37.47 7.26 -9.45
C ASP A 105 37.10 6.45 -10.71
N GLU A 106 36.79 5.16 -10.54
CA GLU A 106 36.29 4.26 -11.59
C GLU A 106 34.76 4.29 -11.71
N LEU A 107 34.06 5.23 -11.05
CA LEU A 107 32.60 5.27 -11.05
C LEU A 107 32.04 5.32 -12.49
N GLY A 108 31.35 4.26 -12.88
CA GLY A 108 30.68 4.12 -14.17
C GLY A 108 31.56 3.60 -15.30
N THR A 109 32.81 3.20 -15.05
CA THR A 109 33.72 2.70 -16.09
C THR A 109 33.40 1.26 -16.54
N VAL A 110 32.77 0.45 -15.67
CA VAL A 110 32.35 -0.93 -16.01
C VAL A 110 30.96 -0.92 -16.65
N PHE A 111 29.99 -0.35 -15.95
CA PHE A 111 28.59 -0.16 -16.38
C PHE A 111 27.96 -1.41 -17.06
N LYS A 112 27.91 -2.53 -16.32
CA LYS A 112 27.38 -3.82 -16.84
C LYS A 112 26.16 -4.33 -16.07
N PRO A 113 25.15 -4.87 -16.76
CA PRO A 113 24.02 -5.51 -16.10
C PRO A 113 24.46 -6.83 -15.45
N ALA A 114 23.90 -7.13 -14.29
CA ALA A 114 24.14 -8.37 -13.58
C ALA A 114 22.88 -8.82 -12.81
N ILE A 115 22.92 -10.06 -12.32
CA ILE A 115 21.99 -10.59 -11.32
C ILE A 115 22.77 -11.08 -10.10
N THR A 116 22.12 -11.08 -8.95
CA THR A 116 22.63 -11.80 -7.77
C THR A 116 22.42 -13.31 -7.92
N LEU A 117 23.33 -14.10 -7.34
CA LEU A 117 23.29 -15.56 -7.33
C LEU A 117 22.71 -16.14 -6.04
N SER A 118 22.65 -15.33 -4.98
CA SER A 118 22.13 -15.69 -3.65
C SER A 118 21.65 -14.42 -2.93
N ASN A 119 21.00 -14.58 -1.78
CA ASN A 119 20.66 -13.43 -0.92
C ASN A 119 21.95 -12.67 -0.58
N THR A 120 21.94 -11.36 -0.83
CA THR A 120 23.14 -10.54 -0.85
C THR A 120 22.94 -9.27 -0.03
N LEU A 121 23.86 -9.04 0.91
CA LEU A 121 23.91 -7.80 1.70
C LEU A 121 24.43 -6.67 0.82
N ILE A 122 23.74 -5.54 0.87
CA ILE A 122 24.19 -4.27 0.31
C ILE A 122 24.78 -3.43 1.43
N ARG A 123 26.01 -2.98 1.22
CA ARG A 123 26.86 -2.30 2.19
C ARG A 123 27.15 -0.88 1.73
N ASN A 124 27.25 0.05 2.68
CA ASN A 124 27.68 1.41 2.40
C ASN A 124 29.18 1.50 2.07
N PHE A 125 30.01 0.63 2.65
CA PHE A 125 31.45 0.49 2.39
C PHE A 125 31.77 -0.89 1.81
N PRO A 126 32.86 -1.07 1.03
CA PRO A 126 33.26 -2.37 0.46
C PRO A 126 33.92 -3.28 1.51
N THR A 127 33.21 -3.60 2.60
CA THR A 127 33.72 -4.44 3.70
C THR A 127 32.63 -5.21 4.42
N ASN A 128 33.03 -6.33 5.03
CA ASN A 128 32.21 -7.11 5.95
C ASN A 128 32.34 -6.64 7.41
N ASP A 129 33.30 -5.76 7.69
CA ASP A 129 33.48 -5.11 8.99
C ASP A 129 32.23 -4.30 9.36
N LYS A 130 31.91 -4.28 10.66
CA LYS A 130 30.76 -3.51 11.17
C LYS A 130 31.18 -2.15 11.68
N LEU A 131 30.26 -1.20 11.64
CA LEU A 131 30.43 0.13 12.19
C LEU A 131 29.27 0.48 13.11
N PHE A 132 29.59 0.68 14.38
CA PHE A 132 28.64 1.08 15.41
C PHE A 132 28.96 2.49 15.92
N LEU A 133 27.93 3.21 16.37
CA LEU A 133 28.13 4.27 17.37
C LEU A 133 28.42 3.63 18.75
N ASP A 134 28.54 4.47 19.78
CA ASP A 134 28.89 4.04 21.14
C ASP A 134 27.95 2.94 21.67
N PRO A 135 28.42 1.69 21.81
CA PRO A 135 27.59 0.56 22.23
C PRO A 135 27.05 0.68 23.67
N LYS A 136 27.49 1.69 24.45
CA LYS A 136 26.95 1.98 25.77
C LYS A 136 25.66 2.80 25.73
N LYS A 137 25.32 3.41 24.59
CA LYS A 137 24.10 4.21 24.42
C LYS A 137 22.94 3.33 23.97
N ALA A 138 21.75 3.61 24.49
CA ALA A 138 20.56 2.84 24.15
C ALA A 138 20.13 3.09 22.70
N GLY A 139 19.90 1.99 21.96
CA GLY A 139 19.62 2.04 20.53
C GLY A 139 20.87 2.21 19.65
N GLU A 140 22.06 2.04 20.24
CA GLU A 140 23.34 2.00 19.55
C GLU A 140 24.04 0.66 19.81
N GLY A 141 25.10 0.36 19.05
CA GLY A 141 25.74 -0.96 19.09
C GLY A 141 24.92 -2.01 18.33
N TYR A 142 25.17 -3.30 18.59
CA TYR A 142 24.45 -4.37 17.90
C TYR A 142 22.92 -4.31 18.18
N PRO A 143 22.04 -4.45 17.17
CA PRO A 143 22.31 -4.85 15.77
C PRO A 143 22.49 -3.68 14.77
N PHE A 144 22.67 -2.44 15.22
CA PHE A 144 22.73 -1.23 14.40
C PHE A 144 24.08 -1.04 13.69
N ASP A 145 24.42 -1.95 12.78
CA ASP A 145 25.55 -1.75 11.88
C ASP A 145 25.23 -0.66 10.85
N TYR A 146 25.83 0.51 11.00
CA TYR A 146 25.60 1.69 10.15
C TYR A 146 26.11 1.53 8.72
N LEU A 147 26.93 0.50 8.46
CA LEU A 147 27.33 0.14 7.10
C LEU A 147 26.34 -0.82 6.42
N GLN A 148 25.41 -1.41 7.16
CA GLN A 148 24.38 -2.29 6.61
C GLN A 148 23.22 -1.45 6.06
N ASP A 149 22.93 -1.59 4.76
CA ASP A 149 21.88 -0.79 4.11
C ASP A 149 20.65 -1.64 3.75
N SER A 150 20.86 -2.77 3.08
CA SER A 150 19.75 -3.66 2.69
C SER A 150 20.19 -5.10 2.43
N VAL A 151 19.20 -5.98 2.26
CA VAL A 151 19.36 -7.28 1.61
C VAL A 151 18.60 -7.24 0.27
N ILE A 152 19.15 -7.90 -0.75
CA ILE A 152 18.42 -8.26 -1.98
C ILE A 152 18.46 -9.78 -2.17
N GLY A 153 17.40 -10.33 -2.76
CA GLY A 153 17.26 -11.78 -2.95
C GLY A 153 18.21 -12.34 -4.01
N ALA A 154 18.20 -13.66 -4.21
CA ALA A 154 18.80 -14.28 -5.40
C ALA A 154 18.06 -13.82 -6.68
N PHE A 155 18.75 -13.85 -7.82
CA PHE A 155 18.26 -13.43 -9.14
C PHE A 155 17.83 -11.95 -9.25
N HIS A 156 18.18 -11.13 -8.27
CA HIS A 156 17.82 -9.72 -8.23
C HIS A 156 18.62 -8.93 -9.27
N PRO A 157 17.97 -8.17 -10.18
CA PRO A 157 18.64 -7.36 -11.18
C PRO A 157 19.45 -6.22 -10.55
N VAL A 158 20.69 -6.06 -10.99
CA VAL A 158 21.53 -4.91 -10.64
C VAL A 158 22.30 -4.39 -11.84
N MET A 159 22.75 -3.13 -11.77
CA MET A 159 23.71 -2.54 -12.69
C MET A 159 25.03 -2.28 -11.95
N ILE A 160 26.12 -2.91 -12.39
CA ILE A 160 27.46 -2.70 -11.83
C ILE A 160 28.02 -1.40 -12.38
N SER A 161 28.37 -0.47 -11.50
CA SER A 161 29.10 0.75 -11.86
C SER A 161 30.59 0.49 -12.01
N HIS A 162 31.20 -0.10 -10.98
CA HIS A 162 32.63 -0.38 -10.88
C HIS A 162 32.92 -1.40 -9.77
N PHE A 163 34.19 -1.77 -9.61
CA PHE A 163 34.67 -2.65 -8.55
C PHE A 163 35.58 -1.90 -7.58
N SER A 164 35.63 -2.37 -6.32
CA SER A 164 36.67 -1.99 -5.37
C SER A 164 38.06 -2.29 -5.92
N LYS A 165 39.11 -1.67 -5.37
CA LYS A 165 40.49 -1.84 -5.86
C LYS A 165 40.96 -3.29 -5.79
N ASP A 166 40.60 -3.98 -4.71
CA ASP A 166 40.85 -5.42 -4.51
C ASP A 166 39.90 -6.35 -5.31
N LYS A 167 38.90 -5.77 -6.00
CA LYS A 167 37.85 -6.46 -6.76
C LYS A 167 36.91 -7.35 -5.93
N ALA A 168 37.04 -7.35 -4.60
CA ALA A 168 36.20 -8.17 -3.71
C ALA A 168 34.74 -7.71 -3.68
N PHE A 169 34.49 -6.42 -3.91
CA PHE A 169 33.16 -5.82 -3.96
C PHE A 169 32.90 -5.11 -5.29
N ALA A 170 31.64 -5.07 -5.68
CA ALA A 170 31.12 -4.29 -6.79
C ALA A 170 30.20 -3.21 -6.23
N PHE A 171 30.33 -1.96 -6.70
CA PHE A 171 29.36 -0.92 -6.43
C PHE A 171 28.23 -1.01 -7.46
N VAL A 172 27.00 -1.24 -6.99
CA VAL A 172 25.86 -1.58 -7.84
C VAL A 172 24.65 -0.70 -7.55
N LYS A 173 23.80 -0.51 -8.58
CA LYS A 173 22.44 0.01 -8.46
C LYS A 173 21.44 -1.13 -8.52
N SER A 174 20.58 -1.25 -7.51
CA SER A 174 19.35 -2.06 -7.54
C SER A 174 18.14 -1.19 -7.93
N ASP A 175 16.95 -1.77 -8.01
CA ASP A 175 15.69 -1.04 -8.19
C ASP A 175 15.52 0.08 -7.15
N ALA A 176 15.99 -0.13 -5.92
CA ALA A 176 15.75 0.77 -4.80
C ALA A 176 16.93 1.67 -4.43
N LEU A 177 18.19 1.21 -4.53
CA LEU A 177 19.33 1.93 -3.93
C LEU A 177 20.69 1.58 -4.56
N TRP A 178 21.70 2.39 -4.22
CA TRP A 178 23.11 2.18 -4.57
C TRP A 178 23.88 1.60 -3.38
N GLY A 179 24.82 0.68 -3.61
CA GLY A 179 25.73 0.21 -2.57
C GLY A 179 26.72 -0.86 -3.03
N PHE A 180 27.60 -1.27 -2.14
CA PHE A 180 28.58 -2.33 -2.38
C PHE A 180 28.01 -3.71 -2.10
N VAL A 181 28.27 -4.65 -2.99
CA VAL A 181 27.93 -6.08 -2.81
C VAL A 181 29.16 -6.95 -3.11
N PRO A 182 29.31 -8.13 -2.48
CA PRO A 182 30.41 -9.03 -2.81
C PRO A 182 30.38 -9.44 -4.29
N SER A 183 31.48 -9.22 -5.01
CA SER A 183 31.57 -9.51 -6.46
C SER A 183 31.28 -10.97 -6.78
N LYS A 184 31.66 -11.89 -5.88
CA LYS A 184 31.42 -13.34 -6.03
C LYS A 184 29.93 -13.72 -6.06
N ASN A 185 29.05 -12.86 -5.56
CA ASN A 185 27.61 -13.10 -5.55
C ASN A 185 26.93 -12.61 -6.84
N LEU A 186 27.68 -12.08 -7.81
CA LEU A 186 27.14 -11.52 -9.05
C LEU A 186 27.44 -12.40 -10.25
N LYS A 187 26.45 -12.49 -11.15
CA LYS A 187 26.66 -12.94 -12.53
C LYS A 187 26.42 -11.76 -13.46
N ILE A 188 27.48 -11.30 -14.11
CA ILE A 188 27.40 -10.32 -15.21
C ILE A 188 26.69 -10.96 -16.40
N LEU A 189 25.80 -10.20 -17.03
CA LEU A 189 25.02 -10.63 -18.18
C LEU A 189 25.44 -9.86 -19.43
N SER A 190 25.43 -10.55 -20.57
CA SER A 190 25.44 -9.93 -21.89
C SER A 190 24.09 -9.29 -22.21
N LYS A 191 24.04 -8.42 -23.23
CA LYS A 191 22.78 -7.84 -23.71
C LYS A 191 21.76 -8.92 -24.11
N LYS A 192 22.22 -9.97 -24.80
CA LYS A 192 21.37 -11.11 -25.18
C LYS A 192 20.79 -11.82 -23.95
N GLU A 193 21.60 -12.06 -22.92
CA GLU A 193 21.10 -12.67 -21.68
C GLU A 193 20.10 -11.78 -20.95
N VAL A 194 20.28 -10.46 -20.94
CA VAL A 194 19.28 -9.52 -20.38
C VAL A 194 17.96 -9.59 -21.14
N ASP A 195 18.02 -9.54 -22.48
CA ASP A 195 16.83 -9.58 -23.33
C ASP A 195 16.11 -10.93 -23.24
N GLU A 196 16.85 -12.02 -23.01
CA GLU A 196 16.28 -13.35 -22.75
C GLU A 196 15.69 -13.44 -21.34
N PHE A 197 16.39 -12.93 -20.32
CA PHE A 197 15.96 -13.02 -18.92
C PHE A 197 14.60 -12.36 -18.70
N LYS A 198 14.37 -11.19 -19.30
CA LYS A 198 13.10 -10.45 -19.21
C LYS A 198 11.90 -11.20 -19.83
N LYS A 199 12.13 -12.25 -20.62
CA LYS A 199 11.07 -13.03 -21.30
C LYS A 199 10.67 -14.27 -20.52
N TYR A 200 11.38 -14.64 -19.45
CA TYR A 200 10.99 -15.77 -18.63
C TYR A 200 9.71 -15.47 -17.86
N ASN A 201 9.06 -16.53 -17.38
CA ASN A 201 8.03 -16.39 -16.36
C ASN A 201 8.70 -16.16 -15.00
N PHE A 202 7.98 -15.49 -14.11
CA PHE A 202 8.49 -15.15 -12.78
C PHE A 202 7.54 -15.64 -11.69
N GLY A 203 8.10 -16.35 -10.71
CA GLY A 203 7.44 -16.75 -9.48
C GLY A 203 8.01 -15.98 -8.29
N VAL A 204 7.32 -16.08 -7.16
CA VAL A 204 7.74 -15.46 -5.91
C VAL A 204 7.86 -16.50 -4.81
N PHE A 205 8.87 -16.38 -3.96
CA PHE A 205 9.00 -17.22 -2.78
C PHE A 205 7.98 -16.79 -1.72
N VAL A 206 7.28 -17.76 -1.15
CA VAL A 206 6.29 -17.58 -0.08
C VAL A 206 6.73 -18.24 1.24
N LYS A 207 7.92 -18.84 1.25
CA LYS A 207 8.59 -19.37 2.43
C LYS A 207 9.94 -18.71 2.60
N ASP A 208 10.27 -18.37 3.84
CA ASP A 208 11.57 -17.81 4.19
C ASP A 208 12.52 -18.95 4.59
N ASN A 209 13.80 -18.82 4.24
CA ASN A 209 14.85 -19.76 4.64
C ASN A 209 14.65 -21.22 4.19
N ALA A 210 13.88 -21.48 3.12
CA ALA A 210 13.81 -22.81 2.51
C ALA A 210 15.06 -23.07 1.64
N SER A 211 15.65 -24.25 1.75
CA SER A 211 16.82 -24.62 0.94
C SER A 211 16.43 -24.80 -0.53
N ILE A 212 17.02 -24.00 -1.41
CA ILE A 212 16.91 -24.15 -2.87
C ILE A 212 18.12 -24.92 -3.39
N LEU A 213 17.84 -25.99 -4.13
CA LEU A 213 18.84 -26.93 -4.63
C LEU A 213 18.89 -26.89 -6.17
N ASP A 214 20.06 -27.18 -6.73
CA ASP A 214 20.19 -27.46 -8.16
C ASP A 214 19.65 -28.86 -8.52
N ASP A 215 19.64 -29.18 -9.81
CA ASP A 215 19.16 -30.48 -10.32
C ASP A 215 19.97 -31.69 -9.82
N ASN A 216 21.18 -31.46 -9.26
CA ASN A 216 22.03 -32.49 -8.67
C ASN A 216 21.88 -32.57 -7.14
N GLY A 217 20.93 -31.83 -6.56
CA GLY A 217 20.70 -31.77 -5.11
C GLY A 217 21.72 -30.92 -4.35
N LYS A 218 22.55 -30.11 -5.04
CA LYS A 218 23.50 -29.23 -4.39
C LYS A 218 22.81 -27.94 -3.94
N PHE A 219 23.09 -27.54 -2.70
CA PHE A 219 22.59 -26.28 -2.15
C PHE A 219 23.06 -25.07 -2.97
N MET A 220 22.12 -24.20 -3.31
CA MET A 220 22.38 -22.94 -4.02
C MET A 220 22.26 -21.73 -3.09
N PHE A 221 21.09 -21.56 -2.48
CA PHE A 221 20.78 -20.45 -1.58
C PHE A 221 19.51 -20.77 -0.77
N TYR A 222 19.25 -19.95 0.25
CA TYR A 222 17.99 -19.97 0.98
C TYR A 222 16.96 -19.05 0.33
N SER A 223 15.72 -19.49 0.19
CA SER A 223 14.63 -18.64 -0.28
C SER A 223 14.45 -17.42 0.62
N ARG A 224 14.04 -16.31 0.02
CA ARG A 224 13.65 -15.10 0.74
C ARG A 224 12.23 -14.77 0.34
N LEU A 225 11.30 -14.76 1.29
CA LEU A 225 9.91 -14.38 1.02
C LEU A 225 9.85 -13.02 0.30
N GLY A 226 9.04 -12.93 -0.75
CA GLY A 226 8.93 -11.74 -1.61
C GLY A 226 9.99 -11.65 -2.70
N GLY A 227 11.05 -12.46 -2.62
CA GLY A 227 12.08 -12.59 -3.65
C GLY A 227 11.52 -13.29 -4.90
N VAL A 228 11.93 -12.80 -6.06
CA VAL A 228 11.46 -13.30 -7.36
C VAL A 228 12.48 -14.22 -8.01
N PHE A 229 12.00 -15.30 -8.62
CA PHE A 229 12.84 -16.24 -9.37
C PHE A 229 12.26 -16.51 -10.76
N PRO A 230 13.11 -16.70 -11.77
CA PRO A 230 12.67 -17.07 -13.11
C PRO A 230 12.30 -18.57 -13.16
N TYR A 231 11.33 -18.92 -13.99
CA TYR A 231 11.04 -20.30 -14.36
C TYR A 231 10.66 -20.40 -15.84
N THR A 232 10.94 -21.56 -16.43
CA THR A 232 10.63 -21.84 -17.85
C THR A 232 9.50 -22.85 -18.00
N ASP A 233 9.30 -23.69 -16.99
CA ASP A 233 8.27 -24.73 -16.98
C ASP A 233 7.71 -24.90 -15.57
N GLU A 234 6.49 -25.43 -15.45
CA GLU A 234 5.87 -25.78 -14.19
C GLU A 234 5.04 -27.06 -14.31
N ASN A 235 5.06 -27.87 -13.26
CA ASN A 235 4.14 -29.00 -13.12
C ASN A 235 3.28 -28.82 -11.86
N ILE A 236 2.55 -29.85 -11.44
CA ILE A 236 1.65 -29.79 -10.29
C ILE A 236 2.39 -29.47 -8.98
N THR A 237 3.64 -29.92 -8.83
CA THR A 237 4.39 -29.86 -7.57
C THR A 237 5.58 -28.90 -7.60
N HIS A 238 6.09 -28.52 -8.76
CA HIS A 238 7.33 -27.75 -8.88
C HIS A 238 7.30 -26.70 -9.99
N PHE A 239 8.11 -25.65 -9.81
CA PHE A 239 8.61 -24.79 -10.88
C PHE A 239 10.00 -25.27 -11.30
N LYS A 240 10.28 -25.23 -12.60
CA LYS A 240 11.58 -25.61 -13.16
C LYS A 240 12.17 -24.46 -13.95
N PHE A 241 13.44 -24.17 -13.71
CA PHE A 241 14.19 -23.18 -14.49
C PHE A 241 15.29 -23.87 -15.30
N ASN A 242 14.99 -24.17 -16.57
CA ASN A 242 15.88 -24.92 -17.46
C ASN A 242 16.45 -26.15 -16.74
N ASN A 243 17.72 -26.50 -17.00
CA ASN A 243 18.45 -27.54 -16.25
C ASN A 243 19.37 -26.91 -15.20
N LYS A 244 18.82 -26.01 -14.38
CA LYS A 244 19.59 -25.28 -13.35
C LYS A 244 19.07 -25.55 -11.95
N PHE A 245 17.78 -25.40 -11.72
CA PHE A 245 17.17 -25.65 -10.42
C PHE A 245 15.68 -25.94 -10.53
N VAL A 246 15.18 -26.57 -9.45
CA VAL A 246 13.76 -26.88 -9.25
C VAL A 246 13.31 -26.28 -7.93
N VAL A 247 12.13 -25.65 -7.90
CA VAL A 247 11.52 -25.08 -6.70
C VAL A 247 10.19 -25.77 -6.42
N ASP A 248 10.07 -26.38 -5.24
CA ASP A 248 8.83 -26.97 -4.76
C ASP A 248 7.75 -25.87 -4.55
N LYS A 249 6.53 -26.11 -5.04
CA LYS A 249 5.37 -25.20 -4.93
C LYS A 249 4.88 -24.99 -3.50
N LYS A 250 5.46 -25.69 -2.51
CA LYS A 250 5.29 -25.37 -1.09
C LYS A 250 6.15 -24.18 -0.63
N TYR A 251 7.25 -23.89 -1.33
CA TYR A 251 8.15 -22.78 -1.01
C TYR A 251 7.91 -21.53 -1.87
N ALA A 252 7.25 -21.70 -3.02
CA ALA A 252 7.02 -20.65 -3.98
C ALA A 252 5.65 -20.75 -4.65
N LYS A 253 5.17 -19.63 -5.19
CA LYS A 253 3.95 -19.52 -5.98
C LYS A 253 4.17 -18.60 -7.18
N LYS A 254 3.19 -18.54 -8.09
CA LYS A 254 3.00 -17.34 -8.91
C LYS A 254 2.65 -16.17 -7.99
N PHE A 255 2.76 -14.94 -8.46
CA PHE A 255 2.31 -13.77 -7.70
C PHE A 255 0.90 -13.99 -7.15
N GLN A 256 0.75 -13.75 -5.85
CA GLN A 256 -0.48 -14.10 -5.13
C GLN A 256 -1.53 -13.01 -5.32
N SER A 257 -2.80 -13.41 -5.42
CA SER A 257 -3.89 -12.47 -5.23
C SER A 257 -3.94 -11.98 -3.77
N ILE A 258 -4.38 -10.74 -3.60
CA ILE A 258 -4.54 -10.07 -2.32
C ILE A 258 -5.92 -10.45 -1.79
N ASN A 259 -5.93 -11.36 -0.83
CA ASN A 259 -7.12 -11.81 -0.12
C ASN A 259 -6.74 -12.17 1.33
N ASN A 260 -7.75 -12.30 2.19
CA ASN A 260 -7.57 -12.60 3.61
C ASN A 260 -6.59 -13.75 3.87
N ALA A 261 -6.76 -14.88 3.18
CA ALA A 261 -5.96 -16.08 3.40
C ALA A 261 -4.49 -15.87 3.01
N ASN A 262 -4.23 -15.35 1.80
CA ASN A 262 -2.86 -15.13 1.34
C ASN A 262 -2.13 -14.07 2.17
N LEU A 263 -2.83 -12.99 2.56
CA LEU A 263 -2.28 -11.92 3.42
C LEU A 263 -1.88 -12.50 4.78
N LYS A 264 -2.81 -13.18 5.46
CA LYS A 264 -2.57 -13.75 6.81
C LYS A 264 -1.51 -14.86 6.78
N ASN A 265 -1.50 -15.73 5.77
CA ASN A 265 -0.47 -16.77 5.63
C ASN A 265 0.92 -16.17 5.40
N THR A 266 1.03 -15.13 4.56
CA THR A 266 2.31 -14.46 4.29
C THR A 266 2.82 -13.72 5.53
N LEU A 267 1.95 -13.11 6.34
CA LEU A 267 2.33 -12.51 7.62
C LEU A 267 2.81 -13.57 8.63
N ASN A 268 2.08 -14.69 8.75
CA ASN A 268 2.42 -15.78 9.66
C ASN A 268 3.79 -16.42 9.38
N GLU A 269 4.28 -16.36 8.14
CA GLU A 269 5.63 -16.80 7.81
C GLU A 269 6.72 -15.91 8.43
N LEU A 270 6.42 -14.63 8.67
CA LEU A 270 7.38 -13.62 9.14
C LEU A 270 7.20 -13.25 10.61
N LEU A 271 6.01 -13.45 11.18
CA LEU A 271 5.72 -13.12 12.58
C LEU A 271 6.70 -13.81 13.54
N GLY A 272 7.24 -13.04 14.47
CA GLY A 272 8.24 -13.50 15.42
C GLY A 272 9.69 -13.45 14.91
N GLN A 273 9.95 -13.16 13.62
CA GLN A 273 11.31 -12.96 13.12
C GLN A 273 11.99 -11.80 13.85
N ASN A 274 13.21 -12.01 14.31
CA ASN A 274 14.00 -10.99 15.02
C ASN A 274 14.26 -9.78 14.12
N TYR A 275 14.28 -8.60 14.73
CA TYR A 275 14.64 -7.35 14.06
C TYR A 275 16.10 -7.36 13.62
N GLY A 276 16.35 -7.00 12.36
CA GLY A 276 17.68 -6.80 11.78
C GLY A 276 17.79 -5.46 11.04
N TRP A 277 18.48 -4.50 11.65
CA TRP A 277 18.73 -3.18 11.07
C TRP A 277 19.37 -3.31 9.68
N GLY A 278 18.79 -2.68 8.65
CA GLY A 278 19.36 -2.73 7.31
C GLY A 278 19.35 -4.13 6.68
N GLY A 279 18.69 -5.12 7.30
CA GLY A 279 18.78 -6.53 6.95
C GLY A 279 20.02 -7.24 7.51
N GLU A 280 20.58 -6.77 8.64
CA GLU A 280 21.61 -7.46 9.42
C GLU A 280 21.24 -8.95 9.62
N ASN A 281 22.21 -9.84 9.44
CA ASN A 281 22.01 -11.31 9.42
C ASN A 281 20.95 -11.82 8.44
N TYR A 282 20.73 -11.11 7.32
CA TYR A 282 19.70 -11.41 6.32
C TYR A 282 18.26 -11.31 6.84
N LEU A 283 18.05 -10.71 8.02
CA LEU A 283 16.74 -10.46 8.60
C LEU A 283 16.08 -9.25 7.91
N ARG A 284 15.07 -8.67 8.56
CA ARG A 284 14.31 -7.53 8.07
C ARG A 284 14.33 -6.41 9.11
N ASP A 285 14.15 -5.19 8.62
CA ASP A 285 13.73 -4.05 9.44
C ASP A 285 12.32 -3.66 9.03
N CYS A 286 11.74 -2.64 9.69
CA CYS A 286 10.37 -2.19 9.44
C CYS A 286 10.02 -2.07 7.94
N SER A 287 10.87 -1.41 7.16
CA SER A 287 10.58 -1.13 5.75
C SER A 287 10.96 -2.28 4.81
N LEU A 288 12.00 -3.06 5.13
CA LEU A 288 12.35 -4.26 4.35
C LEU A 288 11.32 -5.38 4.56
N PHE A 289 10.77 -5.50 5.77
CA PHE A 289 9.59 -6.33 6.09
C PHE A 289 8.43 -6.03 5.15
N ILE A 290 8.01 -4.77 5.10
CA ILE A 290 6.88 -4.35 4.27
C ILE A 290 7.18 -4.55 2.78
N LYS A 291 8.39 -4.20 2.31
CA LYS A 291 8.78 -4.40 0.90
C LYS A 291 8.73 -5.88 0.50
N ASP A 292 9.26 -6.78 1.30
CA ASP A 292 9.28 -8.21 1.01
C ASP A 292 7.87 -8.83 1.11
N PHE A 293 7.08 -8.43 2.11
CA PHE A 293 5.69 -8.84 2.25
C PHE A 293 4.89 -8.52 0.97
N PHE A 294 4.93 -7.26 0.53
CA PHE A 294 4.19 -6.79 -0.65
C PHE A 294 4.76 -7.29 -1.98
N GLY A 295 6.05 -7.64 -2.04
CA GLY A 295 6.64 -8.29 -3.21
C GLY A 295 5.95 -9.61 -3.57
N SER A 296 5.40 -10.33 -2.58
CA SER A 296 4.63 -11.57 -2.78
C SER A 296 3.34 -11.38 -3.58
N PHE A 297 2.83 -10.15 -3.65
CA PHE A 297 1.58 -9.76 -4.30
C PHE A 297 1.80 -8.88 -5.53
N GLY A 298 3.06 -8.72 -5.99
CA GLY A 298 3.36 -7.89 -7.14
C GLY A 298 3.25 -6.39 -6.87
N ILE A 299 3.38 -5.96 -5.61
CA ILE A 299 3.39 -4.54 -5.24
C ILE A 299 4.83 -4.12 -4.95
N TRP A 300 5.34 -3.18 -5.75
CA TRP A 300 6.69 -2.65 -5.58
C TRP A 300 6.68 -1.50 -4.58
N LEU A 301 7.57 -1.58 -3.58
CA LEU A 301 7.81 -0.49 -2.63
C LEU A 301 9.28 -0.07 -2.63
N PRO A 302 9.57 1.23 -2.40
CA PRO A 302 10.94 1.68 -2.18
C PRO A 302 11.52 1.07 -0.90
N ARG A 303 12.84 1.13 -0.72
CA ARG A 303 13.52 0.49 0.41
C ARG A 303 13.22 1.13 1.76
N ASN A 304 13.16 2.46 1.81
CA ASN A 304 13.20 3.22 3.06
C ASN A 304 11.80 3.67 3.48
N SER A 305 11.51 3.58 4.79
CA SER A 305 10.20 3.95 5.39
C SER A 305 9.71 5.33 4.98
N LYS A 306 10.60 6.33 4.92
CA LYS A 306 10.25 7.70 4.49
C LYS A 306 9.72 7.76 3.04
N GLU A 307 10.28 6.95 2.14
CA GLU A 307 9.81 6.91 0.75
C GLU A 307 8.56 6.03 0.62
N GLN A 308 8.45 4.96 1.42
CA GLN A 308 7.23 4.14 1.49
C GLN A 308 6.04 4.97 2.01
N GLY A 309 6.26 5.84 3.00
CA GLY A 309 5.28 6.79 3.51
C GLY A 309 4.85 7.86 2.51
N LYS A 310 5.36 7.85 1.26
CA LYS A 310 4.89 8.69 0.15
C LYS A 310 4.17 7.92 -0.95
N ILE A 311 4.11 6.59 -0.83
CA ILE A 311 3.42 5.73 -1.81
C ILE A 311 1.92 5.73 -1.52
N GLY A 312 1.14 5.59 -2.58
CA GLY A 312 -0.31 5.46 -2.49
C GLY A 312 -1.04 6.77 -2.20
N GLN A 313 -2.31 6.65 -1.83
CA GLN A 313 -3.11 7.79 -1.38
C GLN A 313 -2.75 8.13 0.06
N MET A 314 -2.13 9.30 0.27
CA MET A 314 -1.68 9.76 1.58
C MET A 314 -2.74 10.64 2.26
N ILE A 315 -3.00 10.38 3.53
CA ILE A 315 -3.73 11.26 4.44
C ILE A 315 -2.75 11.77 5.49
N ASP A 316 -2.63 13.10 5.60
CA ASP A 316 -1.76 13.75 6.58
C ASP A 316 -2.40 13.68 7.97
N LEU A 317 -1.62 13.20 8.94
CA LEU A 317 -1.98 13.07 10.36
C LEU A 317 -1.02 13.87 11.26
N LYS A 318 -0.04 14.55 10.67
CA LYS A 318 0.94 15.38 11.37
C LYS A 318 0.19 16.59 11.96
N ASN A 319 0.16 16.68 13.28
CA ASN A 319 -0.53 17.71 14.10
C ASN A 319 -1.95 17.39 14.56
N LEU A 320 -2.49 16.21 14.26
CA LEU A 320 -3.75 15.76 14.86
C LEU A 320 -3.53 15.19 16.27
N SER A 321 -4.53 15.32 17.14
CA SER A 321 -4.56 14.65 18.44
C SER A 321 -4.68 13.14 18.29
N ASN A 322 -4.31 12.39 19.33
CA ASN A 322 -4.46 10.93 19.33
C ASN A 322 -5.91 10.48 19.09
N LYS A 323 -6.89 11.25 19.57
CA LYS A 323 -8.32 10.97 19.34
C LYS A 323 -8.68 11.12 17.86
N GLU A 324 -8.34 12.25 17.25
CA GLU A 324 -8.62 12.50 15.83
C GLU A 324 -7.89 11.48 14.93
N LYS A 325 -6.64 11.13 15.24
CA LYS A 325 -5.91 10.09 14.52
C LYS A 325 -6.64 8.75 14.59
N LYS A 326 -7.10 8.32 15.77
CA LYS A 326 -7.86 7.07 15.91
C LYS A 326 -9.13 7.09 15.07
N GLU A 327 -9.91 8.17 15.16
CA GLU A 327 -11.16 8.33 14.41
C GLU A 327 -10.92 8.27 12.89
N ILE A 328 -9.88 8.95 12.39
CA ILE A 328 -9.54 8.91 10.96
C ILE A 328 -9.05 7.53 10.55
N ILE A 329 -8.08 6.94 11.27
CA ILE A 329 -7.52 5.63 10.91
C ILE A 329 -8.61 4.55 10.93
N ALA A 330 -9.47 4.54 11.95
CA ALA A 330 -10.60 3.60 12.03
C ALA A 330 -11.56 3.75 10.85
N LYS A 331 -11.81 5.00 10.42
CA LYS A 331 -12.77 5.31 9.37
C LYS A 331 -12.29 5.02 7.95
N VAL A 332 -11.00 5.26 7.67
CA VAL A 332 -10.48 5.25 6.29
C VAL A 332 -9.37 4.22 6.06
N GLY A 333 -8.81 3.67 7.14
CA GLY A 333 -7.78 2.65 7.06
C GLY A 333 -8.37 1.35 6.54
N ILE A 334 -7.74 0.79 5.50
CA ILE A 334 -8.09 -0.50 4.95
C ILE A 334 -7.12 -1.53 5.55
N PRO A 335 -7.60 -2.53 6.31
CA PRO A 335 -6.74 -3.57 6.86
C PRO A 335 -5.83 -4.16 5.77
N PHE A 336 -4.56 -4.38 6.11
CA PHE A 336 -3.48 -4.86 5.24
C PHE A 336 -3.07 -3.96 4.07
N LEU A 337 -3.89 -3.00 3.64
CA LEU A 337 -3.61 -2.13 2.48
C LEU A 337 -3.29 -0.68 2.85
N SER A 338 -3.42 -0.32 4.13
CA SER A 338 -2.96 0.96 4.65
C SER A 338 -1.65 0.82 5.40
N LEU A 339 -0.67 1.65 5.05
CA LEU A 339 0.57 1.82 5.79
C LEU A 339 0.44 3.00 6.76
N LEU A 340 0.97 2.83 7.97
CA LEU A 340 1.06 3.89 8.97
C LEU A 340 2.52 4.31 9.10
N TYR A 341 2.81 5.57 8.75
CA TYR A 341 4.17 6.09 8.71
C TYR A 341 4.43 7.10 9.82
N MET A 342 5.62 7.01 10.42
CA MET A 342 6.21 8.02 11.27
C MET A 342 7.71 8.16 10.95
N PRO A 343 8.36 9.28 11.26
CA PRO A 343 9.80 9.41 11.06
C PRO A 343 10.58 8.24 11.70
N GLY A 344 11.23 7.45 10.86
CA GLY A 344 12.05 6.29 11.28
C GLY A 344 11.32 4.96 11.44
N HIS A 345 10.00 4.88 11.24
CA HIS A 345 9.25 3.62 11.36
C HIS A 345 8.03 3.57 10.44
N ILE A 346 7.66 2.36 10.01
CA ILE A 346 6.49 2.13 9.16
C ILE A 346 5.84 0.80 9.53
N MET A 347 4.51 0.75 9.43
CA MET A 347 3.69 -0.37 9.91
C MET A 347 2.59 -0.69 8.89
N ILE A 348 2.16 -1.95 8.83
CA ILE A 348 0.94 -2.36 8.13
C ILE A 348 -0.23 -2.21 9.10
N TYR A 349 -1.27 -1.48 8.74
CA TYR A 349 -2.49 -1.42 9.53
C TYR A 349 -3.22 -2.77 9.51
N GLY A 350 -3.49 -3.34 10.68
CA GLY A 350 -4.11 -4.65 10.85
C GLY A 350 -5.63 -4.61 11.09
N GLY A 351 -6.23 -3.41 11.08
CA GLY A 351 -7.64 -3.20 11.38
C GLY A 351 -7.92 -2.93 12.87
N GLU A 352 -9.19 -3.05 13.24
CA GLU A 352 -9.67 -2.90 14.61
C GLU A 352 -9.92 -4.28 15.22
N VAL A 353 -9.36 -4.52 16.41
CA VAL A 353 -9.50 -5.75 17.19
C VAL A 353 -9.80 -5.36 18.63
N ASP A 354 -10.92 -5.85 19.17
CA ASP A 354 -11.38 -5.55 20.54
C ASP A 354 -11.42 -4.04 20.87
N GLY A 355 -11.89 -3.22 19.92
CA GLY A 355 -11.99 -1.76 20.11
C GLY A 355 -10.65 -1.01 20.02
N LYS A 356 -9.56 -1.69 19.63
CA LYS A 356 -8.22 -1.13 19.49
C LYS A 356 -7.74 -1.20 18.04
N LEU A 357 -7.04 -0.16 17.60
CA LEU A 357 -6.36 -0.14 16.30
C LEU A 357 -5.06 -0.94 16.40
N VAL A 358 -4.92 -1.94 15.54
CA VAL A 358 -3.81 -2.89 15.54
C VAL A 358 -2.92 -2.68 14.32
N SER A 359 -1.64 -2.99 14.47
CA SER A 359 -0.67 -2.98 13.37
C SER A 359 0.25 -4.20 13.40
N VAL A 360 0.79 -4.53 12.23
CA VAL A 360 1.85 -5.53 12.06
C VAL A 360 3.10 -4.84 11.58
N HIS A 361 4.21 -5.05 12.27
CA HIS A 361 5.46 -4.35 11.98
C HIS A 361 6.68 -5.04 12.58
N ASP A 362 7.84 -4.80 11.98
CA ASP A 362 9.13 -5.16 12.57
C ASP A 362 9.70 -3.95 13.32
N ALA A 363 9.72 -4.00 14.64
CA ALA A 363 10.22 -2.90 15.48
C ALA A 363 11.29 -3.32 16.46
N TRP A 364 12.25 -2.43 16.65
CA TRP A 364 13.23 -2.56 17.72
C TRP A 364 12.62 -2.33 19.10
N GLY A 365 12.04 -1.15 19.34
CA GLY A 365 11.44 -0.80 20.63
C GLY A 365 10.97 0.65 20.74
N ILE A 366 10.21 0.93 21.80
CA ILE A 366 9.67 2.25 22.14
C ILE A 366 10.66 3.02 23.01
N ARG A 367 10.76 4.33 22.85
CA ARG A 367 11.66 5.18 23.65
C ARG A 367 11.11 5.39 25.06
N THR A 368 11.92 5.09 26.07
CA THR A 368 11.62 5.33 27.50
C THR A 368 12.02 6.74 27.95
N LYS A 369 11.52 7.18 29.11
CA LYS A 369 11.75 8.51 29.71
C LYS A 369 13.22 8.82 29.95
N ASP A 370 14.01 7.81 30.31
CA ASP A 370 15.46 7.90 30.54
C ASP A 370 16.29 7.86 29.24
N GLY A 371 15.65 7.82 28.08
CA GLY A 371 16.31 7.73 26.78
C GLY A 371 16.66 6.30 26.35
N GLY A 372 16.33 5.30 27.16
CA GLY A 372 16.42 3.87 26.88
C GLY A 372 15.45 3.37 25.78
N ARG A 373 15.28 2.05 25.73
CA ARG A 373 14.31 1.36 24.84
C ARG A 373 13.54 0.31 25.62
N ALA A 374 12.22 0.34 25.48
CA ALA A 374 11.32 -0.74 25.84
C ALA A 374 11.17 -1.65 24.62
N MET A 375 11.59 -2.91 24.76
CA MET A 375 11.92 -3.80 23.67
C MET A 375 10.71 -4.51 23.08
N ILE A 376 10.66 -4.56 21.75
CA ILE A 376 9.82 -5.47 20.95
C ILE A 376 10.74 -6.47 20.25
N GLY A 377 11.67 -5.95 19.43
CA GLY A 377 12.82 -6.67 18.87
C GLY A 377 12.51 -7.67 17.76
N LYS A 378 11.31 -7.60 17.14
CA LYS A 378 10.84 -8.58 16.15
C LYS A 378 9.66 -8.06 15.34
N VAL A 379 9.30 -8.82 14.30
CA VAL A 379 8.00 -8.72 13.61
C VAL A 379 6.90 -9.11 14.59
N ALA A 380 5.99 -8.18 14.89
CA ALA A 380 4.96 -8.35 15.90
C ALA A 380 3.63 -7.72 15.49
N ILE A 381 2.55 -8.26 16.07
CA ILE A 381 1.22 -7.66 16.14
C ILE A 381 1.12 -6.87 17.43
N THR A 382 0.83 -5.57 17.32
CA THR A 382 0.72 -4.64 18.45
C THR A 382 -0.46 -3.70 18.28
N ASP A 383 -1.02 -3.18 19.38
CA ASP A 383 -1.87 -2.01 19.29
C ASP A 383 -1.03 -0.75 19.01
N LEU A 384 -1.65 0.31 18.47
CA LEU A 384 -0.96 1.56 18.19
C LEU A 384 -0.57 2.35 19.47
N GLU A 385 -0.98 1.89 20.65
CA GLU A 385 -0.69 2.50 21.95
C GLU A 385 0.25 1.64 22.81
N ILE A 386 1.01 0.71 22.20
CA ILE A 386 1.84 -0.24 22.94
C ILE A 386 2.83 0.48 23.87
N GLY A 387 2.86 0.07 25.13
CA GLY A 387 3.61 0.73 26.20
C GLY A 387 2.80 1.74 27.02
N LYS A 388 1.53 2.00 26.67
CA LYS A 388 0.61 2.77 27.52
C LYS A 388 0.42 2.08 28.87
N GLY A 389 0.51 2.87 29.94
CA GLY A 389 0.42 2.37 31.33
C GLY A 389 1.76 1.93 31.94
N TYR A 390 2.86 1.91 31.17
CA TYR A 390 4.19 1.69 31.73
C TYR A 390 4.75 2.98 32.33
N ASP A 391 5.25 2.91 33.56
CA ASP A 391 5.77 4.08 34.29
C ASP A 391 6.95 4.78 33.60
N ASP A 392 7.72 4.05 32.80
CA ASP A 392 8.91 4.55 32.10
C ASP A 392 8.65 4.98 30.65
N ILE A 393 7.39 5.02 30.19
CA ILE A 393 7.02 5.42 28.82
C ILE A 393 6.07 6.63 28.86
N ASP A 394 6.43 7.70 28.14
CA ASP A 394 5.54 8.86 27.95
C ASP A 394 4.49 8.58 26.86
N GLU A 395 3.30 9.17 26.98
CA GLU A 395 2.26 9.07 25.93
C GLU A 395 2.75 9.58 24.56
N LYS A 396 3.58 10.63 24.54
CA LYS A 396 4.21 11.14 23.31
C LYS A 396 5.19 10.15 22.66
N SER A 397 5.61 9.11 23.38
CA SER A 397 6.50 8.08 22.87
C SER A 397 5.78 6.95 22.13
N LEU A 398 4.47 6.78 22.36
CA LEU A 398 3.63 5.77 21.72
C LEU A 398 3.62 5.89 20.19
N LEU A 399 3.31 4.79 19.50
CA LEU A 399 3.27 4.74 18.04
C LEU A 399 2.23 5.73 17.49
N LEU A 400 1.00 5.68 17.98
CA LEU A 400 -0.11 6.56 17.59
C LEU A 400 0.26 8.05 17.66
N SER A 401 0.91 8.46 18.75
CA SER A 401 1.36 9.84 18.97
C SER A 401 2.32 10.33 17.89
N LYS A 402 3.11 9.42 17.31
CA LYS A 402 4.16 9.75 16.33
C LYS A 402 3.77 9.51 14.88
N ILE A 403 2.69 8.78 14.60
CA ILE A 403 2.18 8.59 13.23
C ILE A 403 1.92 9.97 12.61
N THR A 404 2.47 10.18 11.41
CA THR A 404 2.34 11.41 10.64
C THR A 404 1.52 11.22 9.37
N SER A 405 1.36 9.99 8.88
CA SER A 405 0.48 9.74 7.74
C SER A 405 -0.08 8.32 7.74
N LEU A 406 -1.24 8.20 7.09
CA LEU A 406 -1.82 6.94 6.62
C LEU A 406 -1.72 6.92 5.09
N ASN A 407 -1.30 5.79 4.53
CA ASN A 407 -1.05 5.64 3.11
C ASN A 407 -1.73 4.38 2.58
N THR A 408 -2.78 4.52 1.78
CA THR A 408 -3.41 3.37 1.12
C THR A 408 -2.66 3.05 -0.17
N ILE A 409 -2.00 1.89 -0.21
CA ILE A 409 -0.99 1.57 -1.24
C ILE A 409 -1.57 1.04 -2.56
N ILE A 410 -2.86 0.71 -2.58
CA ILE A 410 -3.61 0.37 -3.79
C ILE A 410 -4.61 1.49 -4.04
N ASP A 411 -4.89 1.77 -5.32
CA ASP A 411 -5.96 2.68 -5.69
C ASP A 411 -7.30 2.15 -5.17
N LYS A 412 -7.87 2.81 -4.15
CA LYS A 412 -9.16 2.43 -3.53
C LYS A 412 -10.29 2.33 -4.56
N ASN A 413 -10.19 3.06 -5.67
CA ASN A 413 -11.20 3.06 -6.71
C ASN A 413 -11.29 1.70 -7.42
N ILE A 414 -10.20 0.92 -7.45
CA ILE A 414 -10.22 -0.46 -7.95
C ILE A 414 -11.14 -1.32 -7.06
N LEU A 415 -11.09 -1.14 -5.74
CA LEU A 415 -11.98 -1.84 -4.81
C LEU A 415 -13.44 -1.45 -5.05
N SER A 416 -13.69 -0.15 -5.23
CA SER A 416 -15.03 0.38 -5.50
C SER A 416 -15.61 -0.17 -6.80
N LEU A 417 -14.81 -0.24 -7.87
CA LEU A 417 -15.23 -0.83 -9.15
C LEU A 417 -15.49 -2.33 -9.02
N GLN A 418 -14.64 -3.07 -8.32
CA GLN A 418 -14.85 -4.50 -8.11
C GLN A 418 -16.13 -4.76 -7.31
N LYS A 419 -16.37 -3.97 -6.24
CA LYS A 419 -17.57 -4.09 -5.41
C LYS A 419 -18.83 -3.71 -6.18
N ALA A 420 -18.79 -2.63 -6.96
CA ALA A 420 -19.93 -2.12 -7.72
C ALA A 420 -20.30 -3.01 -8.92
N TYR A 421 -19.29 -3.49 -9.65
CA TYR A 421 -19.46 -4.02 -11.00
C TYR A 421 -18.79 -5.37 -11.25
N ALA A 422 -18.19 -6.00 -10.24
CA ALA A 422 -17.38 -7.22 -10.36
C ALA A 422 -16.19 -7.09 -11.34
N ILE A 423 -15.75 -5.86 -11.62
CA ILE A 423 -14.63 -5.57 -12.53
C ILE A 423 -13.32 -5.81 -11.81
N LYS A 424 -12.38 -6.47 -12.51
CA LYS A 424 -11.00 -6.65 -12.03
C LYS A 424 -10.09 -5.66 -12.74
N VAL A 425 -9.20 -4.99 -12.04
CA VAL A 425 -8.18 -4.13 -12.67
C VAL A 425 -6.82 -4.79 -12.51
N ILE A 426 -6.30 -5.35 -13.60
CA ILE A 426 -5.02 -6.09 -13.64
C ILE A 426 -4.09 -5.37 -14.62
N ASP A 427 -2.88 -4.99 -14.19
CA ASP A 427 -1.87 -4.34 -15.05
C ASP A 427 -2.44 -3.17 -15.89
N ASN A 428 -3.25 -2.31 -15.25
CA ASN A 428 -3.94 -1.15 -15.85
C ASN A 428 -5.06 -1.48 -16.86
N ALA A 429 -5.53 -2.73 -16.90
CA ALA A 429 -6.68 -3.16 -17.69
C ALA A 429 -7.87 -3.48 -16.78
N ALA A 430 -9.00 -2.78 -16.98
CA ALA A 430 -10.29 -3.11 -16.39
C ALA A 430 -10.92 -4.26 -17.19
N ILE A 431 -10.98 -5.45 -16.59
CA ILE A 431 -11.45 -6.70 -17.20
C ILE A 431 -12.91 -6.93 -16.78
N PHE A 432 -13.77 -7.11 -17.79
CA PHE A 432 -15.19 -7.38 -17.64
C PHE A 432 -15.47 -8.89 -17.55
N GLU A 433 -16.68 -9.26 -17.15
CA GLU A 433 -17.10 -10.66 -16.98
C GLU A 433 -17.00 -11.48 -18.29
N ASP A 434 -17.19 -10.83 -19.44
CA ASP A 434 -17.06 -11.46 -20.76
C ASP A 434 -15.60 -11.64 -21.23
N GLY A 435 -14.63 -11.27 -20.40
CA GLY A 435 -13.19 -11.36 -20.66
C GLY A 435 -12.63 -10.22 -21.52
N SER A 436 -13.47 -9.32 -22.04
CA SER A 436 -12.98 -8.10 -22.69
C SER A 436 -12.38 -7.14 -21.66
N SER A 437 -11.62 -6.15 -22.15
CA SER A 437 -10.96 -5.18 -21.27
C SER A 437 -10.94 -3.77 -21.84
N MET A 438 -10.90 -2.78 -20.94
CA MET A 438 -10.65 -1.37 -21.24
C MET A 438 -9.45 -0.86 -20.45
N ILE A 439 -8.80 0.22 -20.92
CA ILE A 439 -7.73 0.89 -20.16
C ILE A 439 -8.34 1.55 -18.92
N TYR A 440 -7.77 1.28 -17.75
CA TYR A 440 -8.22 1.87 -16.48
C TYR A 440 -7.76 3.34 -16.35
N ASP A 441 -6.46 3.59 -16.48
CA ASP A 441 -5.82 4.91 -16.42
C ASP A 441 -5.00 5.15 -17.71
N ASP A 442 -5.24 6.23 -18.43
CA ASP A 442 -4.46 6.57 -19.63
C ASP A 442 -3.16 7.34 -19.31
N GLY A 443 -2.94 7.69 -18.04
CA GLY A 443 -1.76 8.43 -17.58
C GLY A 443 -1.71 9.90 -18.02
N VAL A 444 -2.79 10.43 -18.58
CA VAL A 444 -2.85 11.81 -19.09
C VAL A 444 -3.43 12.73 -18.02
N LYS A 445 -2.68 13.77 -17.63
CA LYS A 445 -3.19 14.86 -16.78
C LYS A 445 -4.17 15.72 -17.59
N LYS A 446 -5.43 15.74 -17.19
CA LYS A 446 -6.53 16.47 -17.85
C LYS A 446 -6.97 17.66 -17.01
N ASP A 447 -7.44 18.72 -17.67
CA ASP A 447 -8.21 19.77 -17.02
C ASP A 447 -9.69 19.35 -16.90
N PHE A 448 -10.50 20.14 -16.19
CA PHE A 448 -11.91 19.78 -15.95
C PHE A 448 -12.74 19.65 -17.24
N LYS A 449 -12.45 20.46 -18.27
CA LYS A 449 -13.17 20.40 -19.54
C LYS A 449 -12.84 19.11 -20.29
N GLU A 450 -11.58 18.71 -20.28
CA GLU A 450 -11.13 17.47 -20.91
C GLU A 450 -11.59 16.24 -20.12
N LEU A 451 -11.61 16.29 -18.78
CA LEU A 451 -12.22 15.26 -17.93
C LEU A 451 -13.70 15.05 -18.27
N LEU A 452 -14.46 16.13 -18.48
CA LEU A 452 -15.85 16.01 -18.90
C LEU A 452 -16.00 15.46 -20.31
N LYS A 453 -15.03 15.64 -21.21
CA LYS A 453 -15.16 15.24 -22.63
C LYS A 453 -14.65 13.83 -22.91
N ASN A 454 -13.43 13.52 -22.47
CA ASN A 454 -12.69 12.29 -22.78
C ASN A 454 -12.05 11.66 -21.52
N PRO A 455 -12.83 11.25 -20.51
CA PRO A 455 -12.28 10.64 -19.32
C PRO A 455 -11.86 9.18 -19.54
N SER A 456 -10.78 8.75 -18.89
CA SER A 456 -10.51 7.34 -18.59
C SER A 456 -11.46 6.81 -17.51
N ILE A 457 -11.38 5.51 -17.18
CA ILE A 457 -12.21 4.96 -16.08
C ILE A 457 -11.79 5.57 -14.74
N LYS A 458 -10.48 5.72 -14.50
CA LYS A 458 -9.95 6.34 -13.28
C LYS A 458 -10.39 7.80 -13.12
N ASP A 459 -10.51 8.54 -14.22
CA ASP A 459 -10.92 9.95 -14.20
C ASP A 459 -12.32 10.15 -13.62
N MET A 460 -13.19 9.12 -13.64
CA MET A 460 -14.52 9.15 -13.01
C MET A 460 -14.47 9.39 -11.50
N PHE A 461 -13.32 9.16 -10.87
CA PHE A 461 -13.06 9.33 -9.44
C PHE A 461 -12.27 10.62 -9.13
N SER A 462 -12.11 11.53 -10.10
CA SER A 462 -11.30 12.75 -9.93
C SER A 462 -11.85 13.72 -8.88
N LEU A 463 -13.12 13.58 -8.52
CA LEU A 463 -13.81 14.37 -7.51
C LEU A 463 -14.46 13.41 -6.52
N ASP A 464 -14.12 13.55 -5.23
CA ASP A 464 -14.71 12.72 -4.17
C ASP A 464 -16.20 13.08 -4.00
N TYR A 465 -17.08 12.07 -4.03
CA TYR A 465 -18.50 12.27 -3.76
C TYR A 465 -18.79 12.11 -2.26
N ASN A 466 -19.30 13.17 -1.65
CA ASN A 466 -19.57 13.24 -0.21
C ASN A 466 -20.95 12.66 0.15
N ALA A 467 -21.14 11.36 -0.07
CA ALA A 467 -22.38 10.67 0.30
C ALA A 467 -22.70 10.83 1.80
N LEU A 468 -23.98 11.05 2.13
CA LEU A 468 -24.53 11.16 3.49
C LEU A 468 -23.95 12.30 4.33
N LYS A 469 -23.20 13.23 3.72
CA LYS A 469 -22.74 14.46 4.36
C LYS A 469 -23.84 15.52 4.43
N PRO A 470 -23.72 16.52 5.32
CA PRO A 470 -24.63 17.67 5.35
C PRO A 470 -24.85 18.27 3.95
N LEU A 471 -26.06 18.74 3.66
CA LEU A 471 -26.44 19.20 2.31
C LEU A 471 -26.06 20.67 2.04
N ASP A 472 -25.46 21.33 3.02
CA ASP A 472 -24.90 22.69 2.96
C ASP A 472 -23.37 22.69 2.74
N GLU A 473 -22.77 21.53 2.47
CA GLU A 473 -21.38 21.44 2.00
C GLU A 473 -21.20 22.14 0.64
N GLU A 474 -19.94 22.47 0.33
CA GLU A 474 -19.56 23.07 -0.96
C GLU A 474 -20.03 22.20 -2.13
N LEU A 475 -20.65 22.84 -3.12
CA LEU A 475 -21.10 22.18 -4.34
C LEU A 475 -19.89 21.78 -5.17
N ILE A 476 -19.86 20.53 -5.61
CA ILE A 476 -18.80 19.97 -6.43
C ILE A 476 -19.41 19.07 -7.50
N ASP A 477 -18.88 19.12 -8.72
CA ASP A 477 -19.38 18.34 -9.86
C ASP A 477 -19.02 16.83 -9.82
N ALA A 478 -18.89 16.26 -8.61
CA ALA A 478 -18.57 14.86 -8.38
C ALA A 478 -19.62 13.94 -9.02
N GLY A 479 -19.15 13.02 -9.87
CA GLY A 479 -20.00 12.12 -10.65
C GLY A 479 -20.46 12.66 -12.01
N ARG A 480 -20.19 13.93 -12.38
CA ARG A 480 -20.45 14.41 -13.75
C ARG A 480 -19.48 13.85 -14.79
N ILE A 481 -18.27 13.47 -14.38
CA ILE A 481 -17.25 12.84 -15.23
C ILE A 481 -17.66 11.37 -15.47
N ARG A 482 -17.91 11.01 -16.73
CA ARG A 482 -18.40 9.68 -17.12
C ARG A 482 -17.68 9.17 -18.36
N ASN A 483 -17.08 7.99 -18.26
CA ASN A 483 -16.60 7.28 -19.44
C ASN A 483 -17.80 6.60 -20.13
N SER A 484 -18.28 7.19 -21.23
CA SER A 484 -19.51 6.72 -21.91
C SER A 484 -19.37 5.31 -22.48
N GLU A 485 -18.18 4.91 -22.93
CA GLU A 485 -17.91 3.56 -23.43
C GLU A 485 -18.02 2.54 -22.30
N PHE A 486 -17.48 2.85 -21.12
CA PHE A 486 -17.57 2.04 -19.91
C PHE A 486 -19.02 1.83 -19.48
N PHE A 487 -19.82 2.89 -19.36
CA PHE A 487 -21.24 2.76 -19.00
C PHE A 487 -22.05 2.01 -20.06
N SER A 488 -21.74 2.21 -21.34
CA SER A 488 -22.37 1.46 -22.44
C SER A 488 -22.00 -0.02 -22.39
N LYS A 489 -20.77 -0.35 -21.98
CA LYS A 489 -20.32 -1.74 -21.75
C LYS A 489 -21.07 -2.40 -20.60
N LEU A 490 -21.38 -1.66 -19.54
CA LEU A 490 -22.10 -2.16 -18.37
C LEU A 490 -23.61 -2.32 -18.62
N TYR A 491 -24.24 -1.29 -19.16
CA TYR A 491 -25.70 -1.15 -19.14
C TYR A 491 -26.39 -1.38 -20.49
N GLY A 492 -25.62 -1.40 -21.59
CA GLY A 492 -26.08 -1.66 -22.94
C GLY A 492 -25.44 -0.71 -23.96
N LYS A 493 -24.92 -1.27 -25.06
CA LYS A 493 -24.13 -0.49 -26.05
C LYS A 493 -24.95 0.41 -26.98
N ASN A 494 -26.25 0.16 -27.05
CA ASN A 494 -27.19 0.88 -27.89
C ASN A 494 -28.58 0.87 -27.24
N LYS A 495 -29.51 1.60 -27.84
CA LYS A 495 -30.87 1.78 -27.32
C LYS A 495 -31.60 0.45 -27.14
N GLU A 496 -31.47 -0.46 -28.10
CA GLU A 496 -32.15 -1.75 -28.10
C GLU A 496 -31.68 -2.64 -26.96
N GLU A 497 -30.36 -2.68 -26.72
CA GLU A 497 -29.75 -3.44 -25.62
C GLU A 497 -30.08 -2.83 -24.25
N VAL A 498 -30.13 -1.50 -24.14
CA VAL A 498 -30.58 -0.88 -22.88
C VAL A 498 -32.04 -1.24 -22.61
N ILE A 499 -32.92 -1.12 -23.61
CA ILE A 499 -34.36 -1.44 -23.46
C ILE A 499 -34.55 -2.90 -23.02
N SER A 500 -33.79 -3.85 -23.58
CA SER A 500 -33.89 -5.26 -23.18
C SER A 500 -33.41 -5.52 -21.75
N ASN A 501 -32.58 -4.65 -21.19
CA ASN A 501 -32.13 -4.70 -19.80
C ASN A 501 -33.10 -4.02 -18.80
N LEU A 502 -34.13 -3.30 -19.26
CA LEU A 502 -35.05 -2.57 -18.37
C LEU A 502 -36.11 -3.49 -17.74
N VAL A 503 -36.27 -3.41 -16.43
CA VAL A 503 -37.31 -4.10 -15.65
C VAL A 503 -38.23 -3.11 -14.94
N ASP A 504 -39.38 -3.60 -14.46
CA ASP A 504 -40.30 -2.79 -13.67
C ASP A 504 -39.78 -2.62 -12.23
N VAL A 505 -39.81 -1.39 -11.74
CA VAL A 505 -39.69 -1.01 -10.33
C VAL A 505 -41.02 -0.42 -9.89
N VAL A 506 -41.53 -0.84 -8.73
CA VAL A 506 -42.79 -0.32 -8.18
C VAL A 506 -42.47 0.88 -7.30
N TRP A 507 -42.82 2.07 -7.77
CA TRP A 507 -42.59 3.34 -7.10
C TRP A 507 -43.69 3.66 -6.08
N LEU A 508 -43.30 3.81 -4.81
CA LEU A 508 -44.13 4.17 -3.66
C LEU A 508 -45.45 3.37 -3.61
N LYS A 509 -45.33 2.06 -3.37
CA LYS A 509 -46.43 1.08 -3.47
C LYS A 509 -47.72 1.47 -2.72
N ASP A 510 -47.61 2.17 -1.58
CA ASP A 510 -48.76 2.50 -0.73
C ASP A 510 -49.33 3.90 -1.04
N SER A 511 -48.65 4.72 -1.86
CA SER A 511 -49.05 6.10 -2.16
C SER A 511 -49.27 6.37 -3.64
N VAL A 512 -48.30 6.06 -4.50
CA VAL A 512 -48.35 6.32 -5.96
C VAL A 512 -48.61 5.03 -6.74
N ASN A 513 -48.01 3.92 -6.30
CA ASN A 513 -48.12 2.59 -6.92
C ASN A 513 -47.88 2.60 -8.45
N LYS A 514 -46.87 3.33 -8.91
CA LYS A 514 -46.55 3.47 -10.34
C LYS A 514 -45.40 2.54 -10.72
N LYS A 515 -45.56 1.81 -11.83
CA LYS A 515 -44.47 1.03 -12.42
C LYS A 515 -43.59 1.92 -13.29
N ILE A 516 -42.28 1.87 -13.05
CA ILE A 516 -41.27 2.57 -13.85
C ILE A 516 -40.20 1.63 -14.34
N LYS A 517 -39.60 1.98 -15.48
CA LYS A 517 -38.54 1.19 -16.11
C LYS A 517 -37.17 1.62 -15.59
N PHE A 518 -36.35 0.66 -15.18
CA PHE A 518 -34.98 0.88 -14.74
C PHE A 518 -34.08 -0.30 -15.09
N ASN A 519 -32.78 -0.08 -15.24
CA ASN A 519 -31.86 -1.12 -15.71
C ASN A 519 -31.64 -2.22 -14.66
N ALA A 520 -31.73 -3.49 -15.05
CA ALA A 520 -31.54 -4.62 -14.14
C ALA A 520 -30.05 -4.94 -13.85
N LYS A 521 -29.13 -4.47 -14.71
CA LYS A 521 -27.70 -4.79 -14.58
C LYS A 521 -27.10 -4.15 -13.33
N PHE A 522 -26.14 -4.84 -12.72
CA PHE A 522 -25.37 -4.40 -11.55
C PHE A 522 -26.22 -3.87 -10.38
N GLY A 523 -27.42 -4.43 -10.21
CA GLY A 523 -28.31 -4.12 -9.10
C GLY A 523 -29.04 -2.78 -9.20
N ALA A 524 -28.94 -2.04 -10.31
CA ALA A 524 -29.50 -0.68 -10.40
C ALA A 524 -31.02 -0.64 -10.10
N ALA A 525 -31.81 -1.51 -10.73
CA ALA A 525 -33.26 -1.60 -10.47
C ALA A 525 -33.59 -2.08 -9.06
N SER A 526 -32.82 -3.04 -8.53
CA SER A 526 -32.98 -3.52 -7.16
C SER A 526 -32.69 -2.41 -6.13
N SER A 527 -31.68 -1.58 -6.40
CA SER A 527 -31.34 -0.43 -5.57
C SER A 527 -32.43 0.65 -5.63
N LEU A 528 -33.00 0.93 -6.81
CA LEU A 528 -34.14 1.85 -6.92
C LEU A 528 -35.39 1.30 -6.20
N GLN A 529 -35.61 -0.02 -6.23
CA GLN A 529 -36.70 -0.64 -5.47
C GLN A 529 -36.52 -0.44 -3.96
N LYS A 530 -35.30 -0.60 -3.43
CA LYS A 530 -35.01 -0.32 -2.01
C LYS A 530 -35.27 1.14 -1.66
N VAL A 531 -34.86 2.07 -2.52
CA VAL A 531 -35.18 3.50 -2.35
C VAL A 531 -36.70 3.70 -2.27
N SER A 532 -37.46 3.13 -3.20
CA SER A 532 -38.92 3.22 -3.22
C SER A 532 -39.53 2.68 -1.92
N ASP A 533 -39.07 1.52 -1.45
CA ASP A 533 -39.57 0.87 -0.24
C ASP A 533 -39.25 1.69 1.04
N GLU A 534 -38.02 2.21 1.15
CA GLU A 534 -37.62 3.06 2.28
C GLU A 534 -38.37 4.40 2.30
N LEU A 535 -38.53 5.05 1.14
CA LEU A 535 -39.31 6.29 1.01
C LEU A 535 -40.78 6.05 1.37
N ASN A 536 -41.34 4.91 0.97
CA ASN A 536 -42.71 4.53 1.30
C ASN A 536 -42.92 4.44 2.83
N GLU A 537 -41.95 3.90 3.57
CA GLU A 537 -41.98 3.90 5.04
C GLU A 537 -41.75 5.28 5.66
N LEU A 538 -40.94 6.14 5.04
CA LEU A 538 -40.77 7.53 5.49
C LEU A 538 -42.05 8.36 5.31
N ILE A 539 -42.77 8.21 4.20
CA ILE A 539 -44.02 8.94 3.94
C ILE A 539 -45.09 8.59 4.98
N LYS A 540 -45.14 7.35 5.46
CA LYS A 540 -46.06 6.96 6.55
C LYS A 540 -45.81 7.76 7.83
N LYS A 541 -44.57 8.20 8.06
CA LYS A 541 -44.16 8.99 9.23
C LYS A 541 -44.30 10.49 8.98
N ASP A 542 -43.98 10.95 7.77
CA ASP A 542 -44.15 12.34 7.34
C ASP A 542 -44.79 12.43 5.94
N PRO A 543 -46.12 12.55 5.86
CA PRO A 543 -46.84 12.67 4.60
C PRO A 543 -46.45 13.89 3.76
N ASN A 544 -45.83 14.91 4.35
CA ASN A 544 -45.42 16.12 3.60
C ASN A 544 -44.28 15.85 2.62
N LEU A 545 -43.54 14.76 2.79
CA LEU A 545 -42.48 14.34 1.87
C LEU A 545 -43.02 13.93 0.51
N LEU A 546 -44.29 13.50 0.42
CA LEU A 546 -44.89 12.95 -0.79
C LEU A 546 -44.85 13.94 -1.97
N LYS A 547 -45.08 15.24 -1.73
CA LYS A 547 -45.10 16.27 -2.79
C LYS A 547 -43.78 16.42 -3.57
N TYR A 548 -42.68 15.87 -3.05
CA TYR A 548 -41.37 15.90 -3.71
C TYR A 548 -41.13 14.69 -4.64
N ILE A 549 -41.92 13.62 -4.49
CA ILE A 549 -41.66 12.30 -5.09
C ILE A 549 -42.92 11.60 -5.64
N ASP A 550 -44.08 12.25 -5.58
CA ASP A 550 -45.36 11.78 -6.11
C ASP A 550 -45.43 11.77 -7.64
N ASN A 551 -44.76 12.74 -8.28
CA ASN A 551 -44.75 12.91 -9.73
C ASN A 551 -43.32 12.89 -10.30
N ILE A 552 -42.79 11.70 -10.50
CA ILE A 552 -41.50 11.48 -11.17
C ILE A 552 -41.53 11.97 -12.62
N ALA A 553 -40.50 12.71 -13.03
CA ALA A 553 -40.39 13.29 -14.37
C ALA A 553 -39.96 12.26 -15.42
N GLY A 554 -39.12 11.29 -15.05
CA GLY A 554 -38.69 10.23 -15.95
C GLY A 554 -37.54 9.39 -15.43
N THR A 555 -37.40 8.19 -16.00
CA THR A 555 -36.29 7.27 -15.70
C THR A 555 -35.46 6.90 -16.92
N PHE A 556 -36.09 6.72 -18.08
CA PHE A 556 -35.41 6.32 -19.31
C PHE A 556 -35.72 7.28 -20.46
N ASN A 557 -34.66 7.79 -21.09
CA ASN A 557 -34.73 8.59 -22.31
C ASN A 557 -33.39 8.50 -23.04
N TYR A 558 -33.35 7.76 -24.15
CA TYR A 558 -32.13 7.54 -24.92
C TYR A 558 -31.77 8.79 -25.76
N ARG A 559 -30.89 9.63 -25.21
CA ARG A 559 -30.44 10.90 -25.82
C ARG A 559 -29.04 11.32 -25.35
N ASN A 560 -28.45 12.26 -26.08
CA ASN A 560 -27.29 12.99 -25.60
C ASN A 560 -27.70 14.08 -24.60
N ILE A 561 -26.77 14.47 -23.74
CA ILE A 561 -26.89 15.66 -22.90
C ILE A 561 -26.85 16.89 -23.83
N ALA A 562 -27.73 17.86 -23.58
CA ALA A 562 -27.85 19.04 -24.43
C ALA A 562 -26.50 19.75 -24.62
N LYS A 563 -26.17 20.07 -25.88
CA LYS A 563 -24.91 20.73 -26.30
C LYS A 563 -23.65 19.88 -26.08
N THR A 564 -23.78 18.55 -25.97
CA THR A 564 -22.66 17.61 -25.86
C THR A 564 -22.89 16.39 -26.75
N ASP A 565 -21.82 15.64 -27.00
CA ASP A 565 -21.87 14.35 -27.69
C ASP A 565 -21.96 13.17 -26.71
N GLN A 566 -22.19 13.43 -25.41
CA GLN A 566 -22.24 12.40 -24.38
C GLN A 566 -23.66 11.94 -24.10
N LEU A 567 -23.82 10.63 -23.89
CA LEU A 567 -25.09 10.06 -23.47
C LEU A 567 -25.45 10.54 -22.06
N SER A 568 -26.73 10.85 -21.86
CA SER A 568 -27.27 11.08 -20.51
C SER A 568 -27.32 9.78 -19.72
N ALA A 569 -27.22 9.86 -18.39
CA ALA A 569 -27.45 8.72 -17.51
C ALA A 569 -28.86 8.09 -17.69
N HIS A 570 -29.86 8.88 -18.07
CA HIS A 570 -31.18 8.34 -18.47
C HIS A 570 -31.12 7.43 -19.69
N SER A 571 -30.12 7.57 -20.56
CA SER A 571 -29.96 6.72 -21.74
C SER A 571 -29.56 5.29 -21.40
N TRP A 572 -28.90 5.08 -20.26
CA TRP A 572 -28.58 3.75 -19.74
C TRP A 572 -29.67 3.21 -18.81
N GLY A 573 -30.72 3.98 -18.53
CA GLY A 573 -31.80 3.60 -17.60
C GLY A 573 -31.33 3.49 -16.15
N ILE A 574 -30.32 4.29 -15.77
CA ILE A 574 -29.71 4.31 -14.43
C ILE A 574 -29.95 5.62 -13.69
N ALA A 575 -30.83 6.49 -14.19
CA ALA A 575 -31.15 7.76 -13.56
C ALA A 575 -32.65 7.97 -13.40
N ILE A 576 -33.03 8.75 -12.40
CA ILE A 576 -34.41 9.11 -12.10
C ILE A 576 -34.47 10.60 -11.76
N ASP A 577 -35.39 11.29 -12.44
CA ASP A 577 -35.77 12.64 -12.09
C ASP A 577 -37.06 12.58 -11.25
N ILE A 578 -37.02 13.11 -10.03
CA ILE A 578 -38.18 13.18 -9.13
C ILE A 578 -39.12 14.34 -9.51
N ASN A 579 -39.78 15.00 -8.55
CA ASN A 579 -40.74 16.06 -8.89
C ASN A 579 -40.04 17.38 -9.29
N VAL A 580 -40.20 17.75 -10.56
CA VAL A 580 -39.64 18.97 -11.17
C VAL A 580 -40.17 20.25 -10.52
N ALA A 581 -41.43 20.26 -10.06
CA ALA A 581 -42.06 21.46 -9.50
C ALA A 581 -41.40 21.95 -8.20
N ASN A 582 -40.69 21.07 -7.50
CA ASN A 582 -39.95 21.37 -6.28
C ASN A 582 -38.43 21.32 -6.49
N SER A 583 -37.95 21.54 -7.71
CA SER A 583 -36.54 21.37 -8.08
C SER A 583 -35.91 22.62 -8.67
N HIS A 584 -34.61 22.75 -8.49
CA HIS A 584 -33.75 23.79 -9.04
C HIS A 584 -32.78 23.17 -10.05
N TYR A 585 -32.62 23.85 -11.18
CA TYR A 585 -31.71 23.47 -12.25
C TYR A 585 -30.93 24.68 -12.73
N TRP A 586 -29.61 24.54 -12.87
CA TRP A 586 -28.67 25.64 -13.12
C TRP A 586 -28.91 26.44 -14.41
N GLN A 587 -29.61 25.86 -15.39
CA GLN A 587 -29.98 26.61 -16.61
C GLN A 587 -31.31 27.36 -16.47
N TRP A 588 -32.15 26.98 -15.50
CA TRP A 588 -33.44 27.63 -15.26
C TRP A 588 -33.34 28.69 -14.15
N HIS A 589 -32.40 28.51 -13.22
CA HIS A 589 -32.27 29.34 -12.02
C HIS A 589 -30.86 29.92 -11.93
N LYS A 590 -30.78 31.21 -11.54
CA LYS A 590 -29.49 31.91 -11.34
C LYS A 590 -28.79 31.52 -10.04
N GLU A 591 -29.56 31.17 -9.01
CA GLU A 591 -29.06 30.86 -7.67
C GLU A 591 -29.48 29.44 -7.26
N TYR A 592 -28.56 28.75 -6.60
CA TYR A 592 -28.84 27.45 -6.01
C TYR A 592 -29.77 27.60 -4.81
N LYS A 593 -30.78 26.73 -4.74
CA LYS A 593 -31.61 26.56 -3.56
C LYS A 593 -32.00 25.10 -3.45
N ASN A 594 -31.64 24.46 -2.35
CA ASN A 594 -32.13 23.13 -2.07
C ASN A 594 -33.56 23.21 -1.50
N LEU A 595 -34.51 22.58 -2.19
CA LEU A 595 -35.87 22.35 -1.69
C LEU A 595 -36.12 20.89 -1.33
N ILE A 596 -35.22 19.97 -1.72
CA ILE A 596 -35.37 18.54 -1.50
C ILE A 596 -34.99 18.19 -0.06
N PRO A 597 -35.91 17.58 0.72
CA PRO A 597 -35.63 17.13 2.08
C PRO A 597 -34.42 16.20 2.17
N LYS A 598 -33.60 16.39 3.20
CA LYS A 598 -32.37 15.61 3.40
C LYS A 598 -32.64 14.11 3.55
N GLU A 599 -33.79 13.75 4.11
CA GLU A 599 -34.22 12.39 4.34
C GLU A 599 -34.38 11.64 3.00
N ILE A 600 -34.88 12.32 1.96
CA ILE A 600 -35.01 11.75 0.62
C ILE A 600 -33.62 11.53 0.02
N VAL A 601 -32.77 12.56 0.05
CA VAL A 601 -31.41 12.48 -0.51
C VAL A 601 -30.61 11.34 0.14
N TYR A 602 -30.66 11.22 1.47
CA TYR A 602 -29.92 10.19 2.18
C TYR A 602 -30.42 8.77 1.89
N VAL A 603 -31.72 8.57 1.65
CA VAL A 603 -32.22 7.25 1.23
C VAL A 603 -31.64 6.86 -0.13
N PHE A 604 -31.57 7.80 -1.07
CA PHE A 604 -30.93 7.57 -2.37
C PHE A 604 -29.43 7.26 -2.23
N GLU A 605 -28.69 8.11 -1.50
CA GLU A 605 -27.24 7.96 -1.32
C GLU A 605 -26.85 6.65 -0.65
N LYS A 606 -27.58 6.28 0.41
CA LYS A 606 -27.42 4.99 1.09
C LYS A 606 -27.63 3.79 0.14
N ASN A 607 -28.45 3.96 -0.90
CA ASN A 607 -28.78 2.91 -1.86
C ASN A 607 -28.00 3.04 -3.18
N GLY A 608 -26.85 3.73 -3.19
CA GLY A 608 -25.93 3.71 -4.32
C GLY A 608 -26.15 4.81 -5.35
N PHE A 609 -26.97 5.83 -5.05
CA PHE A 609 -27.27 6.93 -5.97
C PHE A 609 -26.51 8.19 -5.59
N ILE A 610 -25.96 8.89 -6.59
CA ILE A 610 -25.52 10.27 -6.40
C ILE A 610 -26.65 11.23 -6.76
N TRP A 611 -26.59 12.43 -6.20
CA TRP A 611 -27.62 13.46 -6.35
C TRP A 611 -27.07 14.71 -7.03
N GLY A 612 -27.77 15.16 -8.08
CA GLY A 612 -27.38 16.33 -8.87
C GLY A 612 -27.47 17.65 -8.11
N GLY A 613 -28.14 17.69 -6.95
CA GLY A 613 -28.13 18.85 -6.07
C GLY A 613 -26.80 19.09 -5.35
N ARG A 614 -25.85 18.14 -5.37
CA ARG A 614 -24.49 18.36 -4.87
C ARG A 614 -23.57 19.06 -5.88
N TRP A 615 -24.01 19.25 -7.12
CA TRP A 615 -23.18 19.78 -8.20
C TRP A 615 -23.14 21.30 -8.23
N GLU A 616 -22.00 21.87 -8.65
CA GLU A 616 -21.94 23.29 -9.01
C GLU A 616 -22.93 23.57 -10.14
N HIS A 617 -23.01 22.65 -11.10
CA HIS A 617 -24.04 22.62 -12.14
C HIS A 617 -25.29 21.90 -11.63
N PHE A 618 -25.88 22.46 -10.57
CA PHE A 618 -26.95 21.83 -9.80
C PHE A 618 -28.15 21.37 -10.65
N ASP A 619 -28.59 20.16 -10.35
CA ASP A 619 -29.78 19.51 -10.93
C ASP A 619 -30.50 18.74 -9.81
N THR A 620 -31.32 19.43 -9.02
CA THR A 620 -31.82 18.88 -7.75
C THR A 620 -32.90 17.82 -7.93
N MET A 621 -33.52 17.69 -9.12
CA MET A 621 -34.43 16.57 -9.38
C MET A 621 -33.69 15.27 -9.67
N HIS A 622 -32.41 15.36 -10.05
CA HIS A 622 -31.70 14.27 -10.71
C HIS A 622 -30.97 13.37 -9.71
N PHE A 623 -31.22 12.08 -9.80
CA PHE A 623 -30.44 11.04 -9.12
C PHE A 623 -29.95 10.02 -10.13
N GLU A 624 -28.69 9.60 -10.03
CA GLU A 624 -28.12 8.56 -10.89
C GLU A 624 -27.43 7.48 -10.06
N TYR A 625 -27.64 6.22 -10.45
CA TYR A 625 -27.07 5.04 -9.79
C TYR A 625 -25.58 4.95 -10.12
N ARG A 626 -24.75 5.18 -9.10
CA ARG A 626 -23.29 5.26 -9.13
C ARG A 626 -22.72 4.61 -7.87
N PRO A 627 -22.92 3.30 -7.69
CA PRO A 627 -22.51 2.57 -6.49
C PRO A 627 -20.99 2.64 -6.23
N GLU A 628 -20.18 2.89 -7.26
CA GLU A 628 -18.73 3.06 -7.12
C GLU A 628 -18.32 4.35 -6.42
N LEU A 629 -19.21 5.36 -6.37
CA LEU A 629 -18.96 6.65 -5.72
C LEU A 629 -19.60 6.78 -4.33
N THR A 630 -20.50 5.87 -3.98
CA THR A 630 -21.39 5.98 -2.81
C THR A 630 -21.29 4.79 -1.85
N GLY A 631 -20.63 3.69 -2.27
CA GLY A 631 -20.53 2.47 -1.48
C GLY A 631 -19.74 2.64 -0.18
N ASP A 632 -20.15 1.88 0.84
CA ASP A 632 -19.43 1.81 2.12
C ASP A 632 -17.98 1.36 1.93
N ASN A 633 -17.04 2.02 2.63
CA ASN A 633 -15.62 1.64 2.70
C ASN A 633 -15.38 0.38 3.57
N ASP A 634 -16.40 -0.46 3.77
CA ASP A 634 -16.30 -1.70 4.52
C ASP A 634 -15.62 -2.76 3.63
N TYR A 635 -14.29 -2.75 3.67
CA TYR A 635 -13.35 -3.62 2.92
C TYR A 635 -12.69 -4.63 3.86
#